data_AF-A0A9K3LC66-F1
#
_entry.id   AF-A0A9K3LC66-F1
#
_cell.length_a   1.000
_cell.length_b   1.000
_cell.length_c   1.000
_cell.angle_alpha   90.00
_cell.angle_beta   90.00
_cell.angle_gamma   90.00
#
_symmetry.space_group_name_H-M   'P 1'
#
loop_
_entity.id
_entity.type
_entity.pdbx_description
1 polymer ?
#
loop_
_entity_poly.entity_id
_entity_poly.type
_entity_poly.pdbx_seq_one_letter_code
_entity_poly.pdbx_strand_id
1 'polypeptide(L)'
;MGVVGMFRLLRPFLLTLPLYATFIVWLAIHGLHVMYHGPLSKLVSSYEISELQDDYGLYMARDPEITYYNRQCHIDDISTHDANDLLIHDDFSRDQRKSVMMNHGAVVMKNILSQNTSSRLREYLERRHDTFIKNDMVLPWNELFWNGGDGSRLSLGIGPEDDPIIAQALHEVGHNRQLEETLTAIVGPNPALVEVSTLTTMHGASHQGIHTDSDYFGSSVLYARTFLHSYTMFVALQDTTGKMGATTLCPGTHFCANEDLEDVCMTPAPDGRRNSFEASSNGETGLKTGVLLQGDAMMFNQNVWHRGPRNKDPDRPYNRAMFILTFVSQRDFEKGDVRQQGWGTYYYMRHSMWGQAFNDLKTVLKGGMSLPIRFLKAYGLYSTPSSGNGRGMPWLEHWARQMANEMDFFAPSELQAFHEMLQKSSLPSRILGNPTMEDWNQYLTELVDNAVEWINGIYLLVLFVYFIIHLVIASFSASTPATKPSNNKKKKKTVTKNPSLWRSLIRFFLPLAIGHMVVAGIAVLSFSYVMTHAPLFRRIGMGYIFRKPFPILDDTSIRDHLKGRITTVPDRMDVLIGSRYDAPYLRSMNEMLNYHPGNKEWNKMIHETAGFPMIDVASEVLVRQVTSKTKPLNGVVRRFLLQEYAGGYWTVMTSAEAERETRLALGMADDPLLSELVSYWKEVLADSRFGRLRDTAMSKIWTPKIVNHWMDKVLFPEQEQNNKVQAKAKAKANHHTTRQNVLSSSSSSSMMRSRTFLVQPFSSVTASKSSFREHLQELTRDVITLKVDDIIVLVKGTSQEEEATRYAKIVQIATSKKLLVRYVDSYDAFPISIDGIQPHVPIQQGDRVIVTIPPMMIDENDTTEQQQQEEEEQEQDGVVYGVVLMMYPTGDADVLIDNDGTTTDDSTIETVTVSLDSMYLEWDEEVMPEYRLDWRRNHYDYSNRRYNY
;
A
#
# COMPACT_ATOMS: atom_id res chain seq x y z
N MET A 1 28.83 -33.24 56.17
CA MET A 1 27.48 -33.47 55.62
C MET A 1 27.44 -34.86 55.02
N GLY A 2 26.53 -35.74 55.44
CA GLY A 2 26.36 -37.04 54.75
C GLY A 2 25.81 -36.84 53.33
N VAL A 3 25.94 -37.86 52.48
CA VAL A 3 25.47 -37.88 51.07
C VAL A 3 24.03 -37.36 50.93
N VAL A 4 23.15 -37.69 51.89
CA VAL A 4 21.76 -37.22 51.95
C VAL A 4 21.65 -35.70 52.11
N GLY A 5 22.54 -35.08 52.90
CA GLY A 5 22.57 -33.63 53.09
C GLY A 5 23.04 -32.90 51.84
N MET A 6 24.08 -33.42 51.16
CA MET A 6 24.57 -32.88 49.90
C MET A 6 23.52 -33.03 48.78
N PHE A 7 22.85 -34.18 48.70
CA PHE A 7 21.78 -34.39 47.73
C PHE A 7 20.59 -33.43 47.95
N ARG A 8 20.21 -33.15 49.20
CA ARG A 8 19.16 -32.16 49.51
C ARG A 8 19.53 -30.75 49.05
N LEU A 9 20.80 -30.38 49.13
CA LEU A 9 21.32 -29.09 48.64
C LEU A 9 21.39 -29.03 47.12
N LEU A 10 21.82 -30.10 46.46
CA LEU A 10 21.99 -30.14 45.00
C LEU A 10 20.69 -30.40 44.23
N ARG A 11 19.70 -31.04 44.86
CA ARG A 11 18.43 -31.42 44.21
C ARG A 11 17.70 -30.26 43.51
N PRO A 12 17.55 -29.06 44.10
CA PRO A 12 16.92 -27.95 43.40
C PRO A 12 17.60 -27.61 42.09
N PHE A 13 18.94 -27.68 42.04
CA PHE A 13 19.73 -27.33 40.86
C PHE A 13 19.81 -28.45 39.83
N LEU A 14 19.94 -29.72 40.27
CA LEU A 14 20.15 -30.85 39.37
C LEU A 14 18.85 -31.46 38.82
N LEU A 15 17.74 -31.34 39.55
CA LEU A 15 16.50 -32.03 39.18
C LEU A 15 15.33 -31.06 39.02
N THR A 16 15.13 -30.16 39.97
CA THR A 16 13.94 -29.30 39.99
C THR A 16 14.04 -28.13 39.00
N LEU A 17 15.19 -27.45 38.94
CA LEU A 17 15.41 -26.32 38.04
C LEU A 17 15.36 -26.74 36.55
N PRO A 18 16.00 -27.85 36.12
CA PRO A 18 15.88 -28.32 34.75
C PRO A 18 14.44 -28.68 34.38
N LEU A 19 13.68 -29.30 35.29
CA LEU A 19 12.26 -29.62 35.04
C LEU A 19 11.39 -28.36 34.93
N TYR A 20 11.63 -27.33 35.74
CA TYR A 20 10.94 -26.05 35.56
C TYR A 20 11.38 -25.32 34.29
N ALA A 21 12.66 -25.37 33.93
CA ALA A 21 13.15 -24.78 32.69
C ALA A 21 12.51 -25.46 31.47
N THR A 22 12.45 -26.80 31.44
CA THR A 22 11.77 -27.53 30.36
C THR A 22 10.26 -27.27 30.38
N PHE A 23 9.62 -27.14 31.54
CA PHE A 23 8.21 -26.76 31.63
C PHE A 23 7.94 -25.34 31.13
N ILE A 24 8.83 -24.38 31.39
CA ILE A 24 8.72 -23.01 30.87
C ILE A 24 8.87 -23.01 29.35
N VAL A 25 9.85 -23.74 28.80
CA VAL A 25 10.02 -23.90 27.35
C VAL A 25 8.80 -24.58 26.74
N TRP A 26 8.27 -25.62 27.39
CA TRP A 26 7.04 -26.31 26.99
C TRP A 26 5.85 -25.34 26.91
N LEU A 27 5.64 -24.52 27.96
CA LEU A 27 4.59 -23.49 27.99
C LEU A 27 4.81 -22.42 26.92
N ALA A 28 6.05 -22.00 26.69
CA ALA A 28 6.39 -20.98 25.69
C ALA A 28 6.09 -21.48 24.27
N ILE A 29 6.46 -22.73 23.94
CA ILE A 29 6.17 -23.34 22.64
C ILE A 29 4.66 -23.56 22.44
N HIS A 30 3.94 -23.99 23.47
CA HIS A 30 2.47 -24.09 23.39
C HIS A 30 1.82 -22.70 23.23
N GLY A 31 2.34 -21.69 23.94
CA GLY A 31 1.92 -20.31 23.77
C GLY A 31 2.15 -19.82 22.33
N LEU A 32 3.33 -20.12 21.75
CA LEU A 32 3.64 -19.82 20.35
C LEU A 32 2.67 -20.53 19.40
N HIS A 33 2.38 -21.82 19.61
CA HIS A 33 1.42 -22.56 18.81
C HIS A 33 0.02 -21.93 18.86
N VAL A 34 -0.48 -21.55 20.03
CA VAL A 34 -1.78 -20.86 20.13
C VAL A 34 -1.74 -19.46 19.49
N MET A 35 -0.63 -18.72 19.59
CA MET A 35 -0.47 -17.45 18.88
C MET A 35 -0.42 -17.63 17.36
N TYR A 36 0.30 -18.65 16.89
CA TYR A 36 0.48 -18.93 15.48
C TYR A 36 -0.84 -19.33 14.83
N HIS A 37 -1.46 -20.42 15.31
CA HIS A 37 -2.74 -20.93 14.80
C HIS A 37 -3.94 -20.03 15.08
N GLY A 38 -3.83 -19.09 16.02
CA GLY A 38 -4.89 -18.16 16.40
C GLY A 38 -4.77 -16.81 15.71
N PRO A 39 -4.19 -15.79 16.39
CA PRO A 39 -4.12 -14.43 15.87
C PRO A 39 -3.16 -14.24 14.69
N LEU A 40 -2.01 -14.93 14.63
CA LEU A 40 -0.99 -14.67 13.61
C LEU A 40 -1.35 -15.26 12.26
N SER A 41 -1.84 -16.50 12.19
CA SER A 41 -2.34 -17.08 10.92
C SER A 41 -3.46 -16.23 10.34
N LYS A 42 -4.41 -15.78 11.18
CA LYS A 42 -5.46 -14.84 10.76
C LYS A 42 -4.89 -13.51 10.27
N LEU A 43 -3.80 -13.03 10.86
CA LEU A 43 -3.12 -11.82 10.42
C LEU A 43 -2.51 -12.02 9.04
N VAL A 44 -1.81 -13.14 8.79
CA VAL A 44 -1.25 -13.52 7.49
C VAL A 44 -2.37 -13.61 6.45
N SER A 45 -3.40 -14.44 6.68
CA SER A 45 -4.53 -14.59 5.74
C SER A 45 -5.32 -13.30 5.50
N SER A 46 -5.19 -12.29 6.37
CA SER A 46 -5.85 -11.00 6.14
C SER A 46 -5.13 -10.08 5.17
N TYR A 47 -3.84 -10.33 4.97
CA TYR A 47 -3.03 -9.65 3.96
C TYR A 47 -2.95 -10.42 2.66
N GLU A 48 -3.39 -11.68 2.66
CA GLU A 48 -3.44 -12.53 1.48
C GLU A 48 -4.39 -11.90 0.45
N ILE A 49 -3.84 -11.60 -0.72
CA ILE A 49 -4.66 -11.23 -1.86
C ILE A 49 -5.12 -12.54 -2.51
N SER A 50 -6.31 -12.98 -2.11
CA SER A 50 -6.92 -14.25 -2.55
C SER A 50 -6.74 -14.54 -4.04
N GLU A 51 -6.14 -15.70 -4.34
CA GLU A 51 -5.96 -16.36 -5.65
C GLU A 51 -6.16 -15.44 -6.88
N LEU A 52 -5.09 -14.74 -7.21
CA LEU A 52 -4.90 -14.13 -8.51
C LEU A 52 -3.99 -15.07 -9.27
N GLN A 53 -4.56 -15.87 -10.17
CA GLN A 53 -3.78 -16.82 -10.95
C GLN A 53 -2.79 -16.15 -11.92
N ASP A 54 -2.90 -14.84 -12.18
CA ASP A 54 -2.03 -14.14 -13.14
C ASP A 54 -1.62 -12.73 -12.64
N ASP A 55 -0.45 -12.23 -13.12
CA ASP A 55 -0.01 -10.82 -13.21
C ASP A 55 -1.16 -9.79 -13.19
N TYR A 56 -2.11 -10.03 -14.09
CA TYR A 56 -3.23 -9.14 -14.40
C TYR A 56 -4.36 -9.15 -13.37
N GLY A 57 -4.50 -10.26 -12.64
CA GLY A 57 -5.52 -10.41 -11.61
C GLY A 57 -5.35 -9.41 -10.46
N LEU A 58 -4.10 -9.05 -10.14
CA LEU A 58 -3.78 -8.10 -9.07
C LEU A 58 -4.31 -6.69 -9.32
N TYR A 59 -4.40 -6.30 -10.59
CA TYR A 59 -5.01 -5.03 -10.99
C TYR A 59 -6.52 -5.10 -10.86
N MET A 60 -7.15 -6.12 -11.44
CA MET A 60 -8.61 -6.24 -11.45
C MET A 60 -9.23 -6.34 -10.05
N ALA A 61 -8.59 -7.08 -9.14
CA ALA A 61 -9.07 -7.19 -7.76
C ALA A 61 -9.02 -5.86 -6.98
N ARG A 62 -8.20 -4.91 -7.44
CA ARG A 62 -7.92 -3.64 -6.73
C ARG A 62 -8.41 -2.40 -7.46
N ASP A 63 -8.91 -2.54 -8.69
CA ASP A 63 -9.61 -1.48 -9.41
C ASP A 63 -10.68 -0.77 -8.54
N PRO A 64 -11.50 -1.46 -7.73
CA PRO A 64 -12.45 -0.79 -6.84
C PRO A 64 -11.80 0.05 -5.73
N GLU A 65 -10.52 -0.20 -5.41
CA GLU A 65 -9.75 0.50 -4.38
C GLU A 65 -9.02 1.76 -4.89
N ILE A 66 -9.04 1.99 -6.21
CA ILE A 66 -8.38 3.12 -6.85
C ILE A 66 -8.92 4.45 -6.31
N THR A 67 -8.08 5.19 -5.60
CA THR A 67 -8.36 6.55 -5.12
C THR A 67 -7.91 7.61 -6.11
N TYR A 68 -6.77 7.45 -6.77
CA TYR A 68 -6.28 8.33 -7.82
C TYR A 68 -6.34 7.61 -9.15
N TYR A 69 -6.40 8.31 -10.27
CA TYR A 69 -6.41 7.65 -11.57
C TYR A 69 -4.99 7.23 -11.99
N ASN A 70 -4.90 6.19 -12.82
CA ASN A 70 -3.66 5.87 -13.49
C ASN A 70 -3.37 6.95 -14.54
N ARG A 71 -2.52 7.90 -14.17
CA ARG A 71 -2.17 9.06 -14.98
C ARG A 71 -0.86 8.77 -15.70
N GLN A 72 -0.85 8.86 -17.02
CA GLN A 72 0.40 8.96 -17.77
C GLN A 72 0.99 10.35 -17.61
N CYS A 73 2.19 10.43 -17.05
CA CYS A 73 2.89 11.69 -16.92
C CYS A 73 3.63 12.10 -18.19
N HIS A 74 3.72 13.42 -18.38
CA HIS A 74 4.40 14.06 -19.50
C HIS A 74 5.48 15.01 -18.97
N ILE A 75 6.30 15.55 -19.86
CA ILE A 75 7.34 16.53 -19.48
C ILE A 75 6.77 17.76 -18.77
N ASP A 76 5.52 18.13 -19.08
CA ASP A 76 4.84 19.27 -18.43
C ASP A 76 4.46 19.01 -16.96
N ASP A 77 4.67 17.78 -16.48
CA ASP A 77 4.47 17.41 -15.07
C ASP A 77 5.70 17.59 -14.20
N ILE A 78 6.83 17.88 -14.84
CA ILE A 78 8.05 18.27 -14.14
C ILE A 78 7.79 19.61 -13.46
N SER A 79 7.71 19.56 -12.14
CA SER A 79 7.29 20.71 -11.33
C SER A 79 8.37 21.78 -11.20
N THR A 80 9.64 21.42 -11.40
CA THR A 80 10.78 22.32 -11.41
C THR A 80 12.01 21.67 -12.04
N HIS A 81 12.91 22.50 -12.57
CA HIS A 81 14.26 22.13 -13.00
C HIS A 81 15.34 22.77 -12.11
N ASP A 82 14.93 23.44 -11.02
CA ASP A 82 15.79 24.13 -10.08
C ASP A 82 15.64 23.53 -8.69
N ALA A 83 16.75 23.01 -8.17
CA ALA A 83 16.79 22.43 -6.84
C ALA A 83 16.59 23.46 -5.71
N ASN A 84 16.70 24.76 -5.98
CA ASN A 84 16.30 25.81 -5.03
C ASN A 84 14.83 25.73 -4.66
N ASP A 85 13.98 25.32 -5.58
CA ASP A 85 12.54 25.23 -5.32
C ASP A 85 12.22 24.12 -4.32
N LEU A 86 13.17 23.19 -4.08
CA LEU A 86 13.04 22.13 -3.09
C LEU A 86 13.48 22.57 -1.68
N LEU A 87 14.14 23.72 -1.53
CA LEU A 87 14.72 24.13 -0.25
C LEU A 87 13.65 24.54 0.76
N ILE A 88 13.72 23.92 1.95
CA ILE A 88 12.91 24.33 3.10
C ILE A 88 13.70 25.34 3.92
N HIS A 89 13.15 26.55 4.02
CA HIS A 89 13.74 27.61 4.84
C HIS A 89 13.30 27.50 6.31
N ASP A 90 14.12 28.05 7.22
CA ASP A 90 13.83 28.05 8.66
C ASP A 90 12.53 28.80 9.03
N ASP A 91 12.20 29.84 8.25
CA ASP A 91 11.05 30.71 8.46
C ASP A 91 9.76 30.21 7.78
N PHE A 92 9.83 29.13 6.99
CA PHE A 92 8.64 28.56 6.35
C PHE A 92 7.63 28.06 7.38
N SER A 93 6.37 28.43 7.19
CA SER A 93 5.23 27.90 7.92
C SER A 93 4.99 26.42 7.58
N ARG A 94 4.17 25.73 8.38
CA ARG A 94 3.79 24.34 8.10
C ARG A 94 3.13 24.19 6.72
N ASP A 95 2.27 25.12 6.33
CA ASP A 95 1.60 25.07 5.03
C ASP A 95 2.56 25.33 3.87
N GLN A 96 3.54 26.22 4.04
CA GLN A 96 4.60 26.42 3.04
C GLN A 96 5.45 25.15 2.88
N ARG A 97 5.86 24.51 3.99
CA ARG A 97 6.60 23.24 3.97
C ARG A 97 5.82 22.13 3.26
N LYS A 98 4.54 21.99 3.60
CA LYS A 98 3.60 21.06 2.94
C LYS A 98 3.49 21.37 1.46
N SER A 99 3.35 22.64 1.09
CA SER A 99 3.20 23.08 -0.30
C SER A 99 4.40 22.70 -1.15
N VAL A 100 5.64 22.91 -0.67
CA VAL A 100 6.86 22.48 -1.39
C VAL A 100 6.85 20.97 -1.60
N MET A 101 6.65 20.18 -0.53
CA MET A 101 6.62 18.72 -0.62
C MET A 101 5.52 18.22 -1.55
N MET A 102 4.31 18.76 -1.45
CA MET A 102 3.19 18.32 -2.28
C MET A 102 3.33 18.80 -3.73
N ASN A 103 3.96 19.95 -3.99
CA ASN A 103 4.17 20.44 -5.34
C ASN A 103 5.25 19.65 -6.09
N HIS A 104 6.36 19.34 -5.41
CA HIS A 104 7.55 18.76 -6.04
C HIS A 104 7.78 17.29 -5.74
N GLY A 105 7.14 16.76 -4.71
CA GLY A 105 7.35 15.40 -4.21
C GLY A 105 8.64 15.24 -3.42
N ALA A 106 9.48 16.26 -3.37
CA ALA A 106 10.78 16.26 -2.70
C ALA A 106 11.07 17.60 -2.05
N VAL A 107 11.91 17.56 -1.02
CA VAL A 107 12.40 18.72 -0.28
C VAL A 107 13.86 18.52 0.12
N VAL A 108 14.57 19.62 0.35
CA VAL A 108 15.92 19.64 0.92
C VAL A 108 15.91 20.43 2.22
N MET A 109 16.52 19.86 3.26
CA MET A 109 16.60 20.43 4.60
C MET A 109 18.06 20.50 5.06
N LYS A 110 18.39 21.56 5.80
CA LYS A 110 19.77 21.81 6.24
C LYS A 110 20.00 21.35 7.66
N ASN A 111 21.24 20.92 7.95
CA ASN A 111 21.70 20.59 9.31
C ASN A 111 20.76 19.62 10.06
N ILE A 112 20.31 18.54 9.40
CA ILE A 112 19.60 17.45 10.07
C ILE A 112 20.51 16.77 11.09
N LEU A 113 21.76 16.56 10.72
CA LEU A 113 22.83 16.11 11.60
C LEU A 113 23.90 17.18 11.73
N SER A 114 24.52 17.26 12.90
CA SER A 114 25.75 18.03 13.10
C SER A 114 26.91 17.40 12.32
N GLN A 115 27.86 18.23 11.88
CA GLN A 115 29.06 17.75 11.16
C GLN A 115 29.83 16.69 11.95
N ASN A 116 29.94 16.84 13.27
CA ASN A 116 30.60 15.87 14.13
C ASN A 116 29.87 14.50 14.13
N THR A 117 28.54 14.53 14.23
CA THR A 117 27.73 13.29 14.21
C THR A 117 27.79 12.62 12.85
N SER A 118 27.69 13.39 11.76
CA SER A 118 27.85 12.89 10.39
C SER A 118 29.22 12.25 10.15
N SER A 119 30.32 12.91 10.54
CA SER A 119 31.68 12.39 10.36
C SER A 119 31.88 11.09 11.11
N ARG A 120 31.50 11.03 12.40
CA ARG A 120 31.67 9.83 13.22
C ARG A 120 30.78 8.67 12.77
N LEU A 121 29.56 8.97 12.29
CA LEU A 121 28.67 7.96 11.73
C LEU A 121 29.25 7.41 10.43
N ARG A 122 29.79 8.26 9.55
CA ARG A 122 30.52 7.83 8.35
C ARG A 122 31.69 6.92 8.69
N GLU A 123 32.54 7.31 9.62
CA GLU A 123 33.68 6.49 10.06
C GLU A 123 33.23 5.11 10.58
N TYR A 124 32.11 5.06 11.32
CA TYR A 124 31.51 3.80 11.74
C TYR A 124 31.10 2.93 10.53
N LEU A 125 30.45 3.51 9.52
CA LEU A 125 30.01 2.79 8.33
C LEU A 125 31.18 2.31 7.47
N GLU A 126 32.22 3.13 7.29
CA GLU A 126 33.45 2.72 6.59
C GLU A 126 34.10 1.51 7.28
N ARG A 127 34.22 1.52 8.62
CA ARG A 127 34.70 0.35 9.38
C ARG A 127 33.81 -0.88 9.25
N ARG A 128 32.48 -0.69 9.22
CA ARG A 128 31.53 -1.80 9.04
C ARG A 128 31.64 -2.38 7.64
N HIS A 129 31.80 -1.53 6.63
CA HIS A 129 32.03 -1.91 5.25
C HIS A 129 33.34 -2.70 5.08
N ASP A 130 34.43 -2.23 5.67
CA ASP A 130 35.71 -2.96 5.63
C ASP A 130 35.58 -4.35 6.26
N THR A 131 34.85 -4.45 7.37
CA THR A 131 34.53 -5.73 8.01
C THR A 131 33.70 -6.62 7.08
N PHE A 132 32.74 -6.05 6.35
CA PHE A 132 31.92 -6.78 5.39
C PHE A 132 32.74 -7.36 4.25
N ILE A 133 33.59 -6.55 3.62
CA ILE A 133 34.50 -7.01 2.56
C ILE A 133 35.44 -8.09 3.09
N LYS A 134 36.04 -7.89 4.28
CA LYS A 134 37.00 -8.84 4.87
C LYS A 134 36.37 -10.19 5.24
N ASN A 135 35.07 -10.23 5.48
CA ASN A 135 34.32 -11.44 5.81
C ASN A 135 33.63 -12.03 4.57
N ASP A 136 34.22 -11.87 3.38
CA ASP A 136 33.71 -12.39 2.10
C ASP A 136 32.25 -12.01 1.83
N MET A 137 31.87 -10.76 2.16
CA MET A 137 30.52 -10.23 1.98
C MET A 137 29.44 -11.00 2.77
N VAL A 138 29.81 -11.65 3.88
CA VAL A 138 28.85 -12.30 4.77
C VAL A 138 28.51 -11.37 5.92
N LEU A 139 27.26 -10.91 5.94
CA LEU A 139 26.64 -10.30 7.12
C LEU A 139 25.52 -11.20 7.63
N PRO A 140 25.18 -11.08 8.93
CA PRO A 140 23.92 -11.59 9.43
C PRO A 140 22.75 -11.08 8.57
N TRP A 141 21.76 -11.94 8.33
CA TRP A 141 20.58 -11.65 7.50
C TRP A 141 19.79 -10.41 7.97
N ASN A 142 19.92 -10.05 9.25
CA ASN A 142 19.30 -8.88 9.85
C ASN A 142 20.11 -7.58 9.71
N GLU A 143 21.26 -7.61 9.02
CA GLU A 143 22.10 -6.44 8.78
C GLU A 143 22.28 -6.06 7.31
N LEU A 144 22.46 -7.04 6.43
CA LEU A 144 22.60 -6.77 4.99
C LEU A 144 21.22 -6.63 4.36
N PHE A 145 20.97 -5.45 3.82
CA PHE A 145 19.76 -5.19 3.09
C PHE A 145 19.95 -5.43 1.59
N TRP A 146 20.97 -4.81 1.00
CA TRP A 146 21.22 -4.87 -0.44
C TRP A 146 22.70 -4.64 -0.71
N ASN A 147 23.34 -5.41 -1.59
CA ASN A 147 24.76 -5.24 -1.93
C ASN A 147 25.01 -4.74 -3.36
N GLY A 148 23.96 -4.53 -4.17
CA GLY A 148 24.11 -4.34 -5.61
C GLY A 148 24.70 -5.59 -6.26
N GLY A 149 24.22 -5.98 -7.44
CA GLY A 149 24.69 -7.22 -8.09
C GLY A 149 26.22 -7.30 -8.26
N ASP A 150 26.91 -6.16 -8.28
CA ASP A 150 28.37 -6.02 -8.41
C ASP A 150 29.10 -5.67 -7.10
N GLY A 151 28.41 -5.60 -5.95
CA GLY A 151 29.00 -5.17 -4.68
C GLY A 151 29.29 -3.67 -4.58
N SER A 152 29.00 -2.87 -5.63
CA SER A 152 29.35 -1.45 -5.68
C SER A 152 28.45 -0.56 -4.83
N ARG A 153 27.37 -1.11 -4.25
CA ARG A 153 26.42 -0.38 -3.42
C ARG A 153 25.96 -1.22 -2.24
N LEU A 154 26.35 -0.82 -1.04
CA LEU A 154 26.01 -1.53 0.17
C LEU A 154 24.95 -0.78 0.97
N SER A 155 23.81 -1.41 1.20
CA SER A 155 22.78 -0.94 2.11
C SER A 155 22.72 -1.79 3.37
N LEU A 156 22.78 -1.14 4.54
CA LEU A 156 22.83 -1.82 5.85
C LEU A 156 21.73 -1.32 6.78
N GLY A 157 21.04 -2.24 7.46
CA GLY A 157 20.15 -1.92 8.58
C GLY A 157 20.93 -1.70 9.87
N ILE A 158 20.63 -0.60 10.58
CA ILE A 158 21.35 -0.21 11.82
C ILE A 158 20.38 0.10 12.96
N GLY A 159 20.84 -0.06 14.20
CA GLY A 159 20.09 0.26 15.42
C GLY A 159 20.95 0.97 16.47
N PRO A 160 20.34 1.64 17.47
CA PRO A 160 21.07 2.40 18.49
C PRO A 160 21.92 1.52 19.42
N GLU A 161 21.78 0.20 19.38
CA GLU A 161 22.62 -0.77 20.09
C GLU A 161 23.98 -1.02 19.43
N ASP A 162 24.14 -0.68 18.16
CA ASP A 162 25.35 -1.04 17.40
C ASP A 162 26.53 -0.12 17.74
N ASP A 163 26.27 1.18 17.85
CA ASP A 163 27.25 2.19 18.21
C ASP A 163 26.54 3.40 18.84
N PRO A 164 27.08 4.02 19.91
CA PRO A 164 26.54 5.25 20.49
C PRO A 164 26.31 6.38 19.47
N ILE A 165 27.08 6.42 18.38
CA ILE A 165 26.90 7.43 17.34
C ILE A 165 25.57 7.29 16.60
N ILE A 166 25.03 6.08 16.46
CA ILE A 166 23.72 5.85 15.83
C ILE A 166 22.61 6.39 16.73
N ALA A 167 22.70 6.13 18.03
CA ALA A 167 21.77 6.72 19.00
C ALA A 167 21.84 8.25 18.99
N GLN A 168 23.04 8.84 18.87
CA GLN A 168 23.22 10.28 18.74
C GLN A 168 22.61 10.82 17.43
N ALA A 169 22.82 10.16 16.29
CA ALA A 169 22.24 10.55 15.01
C ALA A 169 20.71 10.51 15.04
N LEU A 170 20.12 9.42 15.56
CA LEU A 170 18.68 9.31 15.76
C LEU A 170 18.15 10.41 16.69
N HIS A 171 18.88 10.75 17.75
CA HIS A 171 18.51 11.83 18.66
C HIS A 171 18.48 13.20 17.98
N GLU A 172 19.47 13.50 17.14
CA GLU A 172 19.53 14.75 16.36
C GLU A 172 18.39 14.83 15.35
N VAL A 173 18.10 13.73 14.63
CA VAL A 173 16.92 13.64 13.74
C VAL A 173 15.63 13.93 14.52
N GLY A 174 15.44 13.29 15.68
CA GLY A 174 14.25 13.47 16.52
C GLY A 174 14.08 14.89 17.07
N HIS A 175 15.17 15.65 17.24
CA HIS A 175 15.14 17.03 17.74
C HIS A 175 15.22 18.09 16.63
N ASN A 176 15.29 17.69 15.36
CA ASN A 176 15.32 18.64 14.27
C ASN A 176 13.92 19.25 14.04
N ARG A 177 13.80 20.55 14.34
CA ARG A 177 12.54 21.28 14.25
C ARG A 177 12.00 21.36 12.82
N GLN A 178 12.86 21.60 11.83
CA GLN A 178 12.42 21.70 10.43
C GLN A 178 11.77 20.40 9.98
N LEU A 179 12.42 19.27 10.28
CA LEU A 179 11.91 17.94 9.96
C LEU A 179 10.60 17.65 10.68
N GLU A 180 10.52 17.92 11.99
CA GLU A 180 9.29 17.71 12.77
C GLU A 180 8.11 18.51 12.21
N GLU A 181 8.31 19.80 11.88
CA GLU A 181 7.26 20.65 11.33
C GLU A 181 6.83 20.20 9.93
N THR A 182 7.79 19.84 9.06
CA THR A 182 7.51 19.31 7.72
C THR A 182 6.74 17.98 7.81
N LEU A 183 7.23 17.01 8.59
CA LEU A 183 6.56 15.72 8.80
C LEU A 183 5.15 15.89 9.40
N THR A 184 5.02 16.76 10.41
CA THR A 184 3.71 17.04 11.02
C THR A 184 2.71 17.58 10.00
N ALA A 185 3.19 18.42 9.07
CA ALA A 185 2.35 19.00 8.03
C ALA A 185 1.92 17.97 6.97
N ILE A 186 2.75 16.98 6.65
CA ILE A 186 2.47 16.01 5.57
C ILE A 186 1.83 14.70 6.07
N VAL A 187 2.39 14.07 7.10
CA VAL A 187 1.96 12.76 7.62
C VAL A 187 1.26 12.83 8.97
N GLY A 188 1.18 14.03 9.57
CA GLY A 188 0.61 14.24 10.89
C GLY A 188 1.62 14.08 12.03
N PRO A 189 1.18 14.28 13.28
CA PRO A 189 2.08 14.27 14.42
C PRO A 189 2.69 12.88 14.65
N ASN A 190 3.95 12.86 15.10
CA ASN A 190 4.64 11.66 15.55
C ASN A 190 4.64 10.49 14.53
N PRO A 191 5.02 10.67 13.26
CA PRO A 191 4.93 9.61 12.26
C PRO A 191 5.64 8.31 12.68
N ALA A 192 5.16 7.18 12.16
CA ALA A 192 5.78 5.89 12.39
C ALA A 192 7.08 5.78 11.58
N LEU A 193 8.10 5.17 12.19
CA LEU A 193 9.37 4.88 11.54
C LEU A 193 9.31 3.46 10.97
N VAL A 194 9.59 3.32 9.67
CA VAL A 194 9.55 2.03 8.96
C VAL A 194 10.88 1.65 8.32
N GLU A 195 11.85 2.56 8.32
CA GLU A 195 13.19 2.29 7.84
C GLU A 195 14.22 3.05 8.67
N VAL A 196 15.31 2.36 9.04
CA VAL A 196 16.54 2.96 9.55
C VAL A 196 17.69 2.18 8.93
N SER A 197 18.24 2.74 7.87
CA SER A 197 19.24 2.09 7.05
C SER A 197 20.35 3.07 6.67
N THR A 198 21.32 2.57 5.92
CA THR A 198 22.43 3.37 5.38
C THR A 198 22.71 2.90 3.98
N LEU A 199 23.19 3.78 3.12
CA LEU A 199 23.59 3.44 1.76
C LEU A 199 25.01 3.93 1.50
N THR A 200 25.91 3.01 1.17
CA THR A 200 27.28 3.32 0.78
C THR A 200 27.47 2.97 -0.70
N THR A 201 27.70 3.99 -1.54
CA THR A 201 28.01 3.84 -2.96
C THR A 201 29.53 3.92 -3.16
N MET A 202 30.11 2.81 -3.59
CA MET A 202 31.55 2.69 -3.82
C MET A 202 32.04 3.64 -4.90
N HIS A 203 33.27 4.13 -4.76
CA HIS A 203 33.91 4.80 -5.89
C HIS A 203 34.04 3.83 -7.08
N GLY A 204 33.62 4.27 -8.25
CA GLY A 204 33.54 3.46 -9.47
C GLY A 204 32.14 2.92 -9.79
N ALA A 205 31.17 2.98 -8.86
CA ALA A 205 29.81 2.47 -9.06
C ALA A 205 29.15 3.05 -10.34
N SER A 206 28.40 2.21 -11.06
CA SER A 206 27.61 2.56 -12.26
C SER A 206 26.41 3.45 -11.93
N HIS A 207 25.54 3.82 -12.87
CA HIS A 207 24.25 4.44 -12.52
C HIS A 207 23.24 3.36 -12.11
N GLN A 208 22.36 3.65 -11.15
CA GLN A 208 21.10 2.91 -11.03
C GLN A 208 20.14 3.33 -12.15
N GLY A 209 19.21 2.44 -12.52
CA GLY A 209 18.00 2.83 -13.24
C GLY A 209 17.18 3.83 -12.42
N ILE A 210 16.44 4.70 -13.09
CA ILE A 210 15.50 5.59 -12.40
C ILE A 210 14.28 4.78 -11.96
N HIS A 211 13.83 4.96 -10.73
CA HIS A 211 12.78 4.15 -10.11
C HIS A 211 12.08 4.91 -8.98
N THR A 212 11.01 4.32 -8.46
CA THR A 212 10.34 4.71 -7.22
C THR A 212 10.66 3.70 -6.12
N ASP A 213 10.65 4.14 -4.85
CA ASP A 213 10.80 3.25 -3.68
C ASP A 213 9.53 2.41 -3.43
N SER A 214 8.42 2.79 -4.07
CA SER A 214 7.16 2.05 -4.02
C SER A 214 6.73 1.72 -5.44
N ASP A 215 6.32 0.47 -5.63
CA ASP A 215 5.87 0.00 -6.92
C ASP A 215 4.50 0.59 -7.22
N TYR A 216 4.15 0.71 -8.48
CA TYR A 216 2.89 1.33 -8.89
C TYR A 216 1.66 0.61 -8.30
N PHE A 217 1.63 -0.72 -8.29
CA PHE A 217 0.58 -1.52 -7.64
C PHE A 217 0.57 -1.41 -6.10
N GLY A 218 1.68 -0.95 -5.53
CA GLY A 218 1.89 -0.64 -4.12
C GLY A 218 1.70 0.84 -3.77
N SER A 219 1.35 1.66 -4.76
CA SER A 219 1.45 3.11 -4.66
C SER A 219 0.38 3.69 -3.76
N SER A 220 0.83 4.51 -2.82
CA SER A 220 -0.05 5.30 -1.97
C SER A 220 -0.76 6.43 -2.75
N VAL A 221 -0.29 6.74 -3.95
CA VAL A 221 -0.94 7.70 -4.86
C VAL A 221 -2.21 7.08 -5.41
N LEU A 222 -2.08 5.93 -6.08
CA LEU A 222 -3.21 5.19 -6.64
C LEU A 222 -4.18 4.71 -5.56
N TYR A 223 -3.66 4.13 -4.48
CA TYR A 223 -4.46 3.45 -3.46
C TYR A 223 -4.32 4.13 -2.09
N ALA A 224 -4.54 5.43 -2.00
CA ALA A 224 -4.35 6.22 -0.78
C ALA A 224 -5.13 5.73 0.44
N ARG A 225 -6.21 4.98 0.22
CA ARG A 225 -7.00 4.34 1.30
C ARG A 225 -6.55 2.93 1.62
N THR A 226 -5.76 2.29 0.77
CA THR A 226 -5.17 0.97 1.04
C THR A 226 -3.74 1.09 1.55
N PHE A 227 -2.96 2.02 1.03
CA PHE A 227 -1.56 2.20 1.38
C PHE A 227 -1.28 3.51 2.13
N LEU A 228 -0.40 3.40 3.11
CA LEU A 228 0.16 4.53 3.83
C LEU A 228 1.09 5.31 2.91
N HIS A 229 1.07 6.63 3.08
CA HIS A 229 2.01 7.51 2.43
C HIS A 229 3.34 7.47 3.18
N SER A 230 4.40 7.23 2.43
CA SER A 230 5.76 7.07 2.92
C SER A 230 6.67 8.15 2.35
N TYR A 231 7.58 8.63 3.20
CA TYR A 231 8.56 9.64 2.85
C TYR A 231 9.94 9.17 3.30
N THR A 232 10.84 8.99 2.35
CA THR A 232 12.23 8.57 2.57
C THR A 232 13.10 9.81 2.70
N MET A 233 13.98 9.85 3.68
CA MET A 233 14.95 10.92 3.91
C MET A 233 16.37 10.37 3.83
N PHE A 234 17.17 10.92 2.93
CA PHE A 234 18.59 10.63 2.77
C PHE A 234 19.43 11.77 3.35
N VAL A 235 20.14 11.51 4.44
CA VAL A 235 21.06 12.45 5.08
C VAL A 235 22.48 12.20 4.57
N ALA A 236 23.13 13.23 4.06
CA ALA A 236 24.52 13.14 3.58
C ALA A 236 25.49 13.07 4.76
N LEU A 237 26.35 12.04 4.81
CA LEU A 237 27.34 11.91 5.88
C LEU A 237 28.69 12.57 5.54
N GLN A 238 28.78 13.13 4.34
CA GLN A 238 29.87 13.93 3.81
C GLN A 238 29.36 14.88 2.73
N ASP A 239 30.14 15.90 2.41
CA ASP A 239 29.91 16.74 1.23
C ASP A 239 29.82 15.90 -0.04
N THR A 240 28.64 15.86 -0.64
CA THR A 240 28.32 15.02 -1.79
C THR A 240 28.11 15.88 -3.04
N THR A 241 29.04 15.76 -3.98
CA THR A 241 28.98 16.45 -5.28
C THR A 241 28.10 15.67 -6.26
N GLY A 242 27.73 16.29 -7.37
CA GLY A 242 27.13 15.58 -8.50
C GLY A 242 27.98 14.41 -9.01
N LYS A 243 29.31 14.62 -9.12
CA LYS A 243 30.27 13.60 -9.58
C LYS A 243 30.44 12.43 -8.61
N MET A 244 30.26 12.66 -7.30
CA MET A 244 30.20 11.61 -6.28
C MET A 244 28.90 10.82 -6.31
N GLY A 245 27.97 11.22 -7.17
CA GLY A 245 26.67 10.60 -7.35
C GLY A 245 25.65 11.09 -6.33
N ALA A 246 25.48 12.39 -6.12
CA ALA A 246 24.31 12.90 -5.39
C ALA A 246 23.02 12.40 -6.04
N THR A 247 22.00 12.05 -5.24
CA THR A 247 20.77 11.43 -5.76
C THR A 247 20.10 12.32 -6.81
N THR A 248 19.78 11.74 -7.97
CA THR A 248 19.01 12.42 -9.02
C THR A 248 17.53 12.30 -8.71
N LEU A 249 16.81 13.41 -8.74
CA LEU A 249 15.35 13.49 -8.56
C LEU A 249 14.67 13.92 -9.85
N CYS A 250 13.42 13.48 -10.03
CA CYS A 250 12.50 13.93 -11.07
C CYS A 250 11.27 14.60 -10.41
N PRO A 251 11.33 15.90 -10.08
CA PRO A 251 10.31 16.54 -9.25
C PRO A 251 8.94 16.62 -9.92
N GLY A 252 7.88 16.30 -9.17
CA GLY A 252 6.50 16.31 -9.65
C GLY A 252 5.98 14.93 -10.05
N THR A 253 6.87 13.92 -10.15
CA THR A 253 6.45 12.58 -10.57
C THR A 253 5.76 11.75 -9.49
N HIS A 254 5.69 12.22 -8.25
CA HIS A 254 4.92 11.55 -7.19
C HIS A 254 3.40 11.61 -7.41
N PHE A 255 2.93 12.29 -8.45
CA PHE A 255 1.54 12.19 -8.92
C PHE A 255 1.37 11.15 -10.03
N CYS A 256 2.46 10.53 -10.47
CA CYS A 256 2.49 9.60 -11.58
C CYS A 256 2.38 8.19 -11.03
N ALA A 257 1.44 7.45 -11.60
CA ALA A 257 1.24 6.05 -11.30
C ALA A 257 1.82 5.14 -12.41
N ASN A 258 2.65 5.71 -13.27
CA ASN A 258 3.32 5.02 -14.37
C ASN A 258 4.27 3.93 -13.85
N GLU A 259 4.35 2.86 -14.63
CA GLU A 259 5.34 1.80 -14.47
C GLU A 259 6.74 2.25 -14.90
N ASP A 260 6.83 3.14 -15.89
CA ASP A 260 8.09 3.69 -16.40
C ASP A 260 7.98 5.19 -16.72
N LEU A 261 8.95 5.98 -16.25
CA LEU A 261 9.15 7.40 -16.57
C LEU A 261 10.59 7.73 -16.96
N GLU A 262 11.40 6.74 -17.37
CA GLU A 262 12.78 7.00 -17.76
C GLU A 262 12.87 8.06 -18.85
N ASP A 263 12.08 7.94 -19.92
CA ASP A 263 12.05 8.93 -20.99
C ASP A 263 11.62 10.31 -20.51
N VAL A 264 10.62 10.39 -19.63
CA VAL A 264 10.14 11.68 -19.09
C VAL A 264 11.22 12.32 -18.22
N CYS A 265 11.95 11.55 -17.42
CA CYS A 265 12.91 12.09 -16.47
C CYS A 265 14.33 12.29 -17.04
N MET A 266 14.73 11.47 -18.00
CA MET A 266 16.08 11.45 -18.55
C MET A 266 16.20 12.21 -19.87
N THR A 267 15.12 12.37 -20.63
CA THR A 267 15.12 13.17 -21.86
C THR A 267 15.23 14.66 -21.51
N PRO A 268 16.12 15.42 -22.17
CA PRO A 268 16.15 16.86 -22.03
C PRO A 268 14.84 17.50 -22.50
N ALA A 269 14.40 18.54 -21.80
CA ALA A 269 13.35 19.44 -22.24
C ALA A 269 13.71 20.12 -23.56
N PRO A 270 12.72 20.65 -24.31
CA PRO A 270 12.95 21.37 -25.56
C PRO A 270 13.94 22.54 -25.46
N ASP A 271 14.13 23.10 -24.26
CA ASP A 271 15.10 24.17 -23.97
C ASP A 271 16.50 23.65 -23.58
N GLY A 272 16.72 22.34 -23.63
CA GLY A 272 17.98 21.66 -23.31
C GLY A 272 18.21 21.38 -21.83
N ARG A 273 17.33 21.81 -20.92
CA ARG A 273 17.44 21.47 -19.49
C ARG A 273 17.05 20.02 -19.27
N ARG A 274 17.65 19.35 -18.28
CA ARG A 274 17.22 18.00 -17.90
C ARG A 274 15.97 18.08 -17.01
N ASN A 275 15.07 17.12 -17.18
CA ASN A 275 13.86 16.98 -16.38
C ASN A 275 14.16 16.45 -14.98
N SER A 276 15.29 15.77 -14.84
CA SER A 276 15.85 15.35 -13.57
C SER A 276 17.17 16.08 -13.28
N PHE A 277 17.45 16.29 -12.00
CA PHE A 277 18.69 16.90 -11.55
C PHE A 277 19.19 16.26 -10.26
N GLU A 278 20.48 16.40 -10.00
CA GLU A 278 21.13 15.91 -8.79
C GLU A 278 20.81 16.85 -7.63
N ALA A 279 20.29 16.29 -6.52
CA ALA A 279 20.06 17.00 -5.27
C ALA A 279 21.36 17.38 -4.54
N SER A 280 22.49 17.41 -5.25
CA SER A 280 23.71 18.13 -4.84
C SER A 280 23.50 19.64 -4.83
N SER A 281 22.43 20.15 -5.43
CA SER A 281 22.13 21.57 -5.45
C SER A 281 21.14 21.95 -4.34
N ASN A 282 21.56 21.94 -3.07
CA ASN A 282 20.69 22.22 -1.89
C ASN A 282 20.18 23.68 -1.74
N GLY A 283 19.79 24.32 -2.83
CA GLY A 283 19.39 25.73 -2.89
C GLY A 283 20.57 26.68 -3.10
N GLU A 284 20.61 27.81 -2.37
CA GLU A 284 21.55 28.92 -2.61
C GLU A 284 23.03 28.50 -2.57
N THR A 285 23.36 27.49 -1.76
CA THR A 285 24.67 26.84 -1.69
C THR A 285 24.90 25.92 -2.88
N GLY A 286 23.88 25.19 -3.32
CA GLY A 286 23.85 24.37 -4.51
C GLY A 286 24.12 25.12 -5.82
N LEU A 287 23.56 26.32 -5.97
CA LEU A 287 23.88 27.20 -7.11
C LEU A 287 25.34 27.67 -7.09
N LYS A 288 25.91 27.89 -5.90
CA LYS A 288 27.28 28.41 -5.75
C LYS A 288 28.34 27.30 -5.82
N THR A 289 28.03 26.09 -5.34
CA THR A 289 29.01 25.01 -5.20
C THR A 289 28.59 23.66 -5.80
N GLY A 290 27.29 23.40 -6.00
CA GLY A 290 26.79 22.11 -6.49
C GLY A 290 27.10 20.94 -5.54
N VAL A 291 26.97 21.16 -4.22
CA VAL A 291 27.26 20.17 -3.17
C VAL A 291 26.12 20.05 -2.16
N LEU A 292 25.65 18.82 -1.90
CA LEU A 292 24.82 18.51 -0.73
C LEU A 292 25.77 18.40 0.47
N LEU A 293 25.70 19.37 1.38
CA LEU A 293 26.66 19.48 2.47
C LEU A 293 26.49 18.35 3.49
N GLN A 294 27.58 18.01 4.15
CA GLN A 294 27.55 17.06 5.27
C GLN A 294 26.51 17.47 6.33
N GLY A 295 25.61 16.55 6.67
CA GLY A 295 24.54 16.75 7.65
C GLY A 295 23.23 17.31 7.06
N ASP A 296 23.22 17.78 5.82
CA ASP A 296 21.99 18.12 5.10
C ASP A 296 21.27 16.85 4.65
N ALA A 297 19.97 16.98 4.38
CA ALA A 297 19.15 15.87 3.93
C ALA A 297 18.24 16.25 2.77
N MET A 298 17.98 15.26 1.92
CA MET A 298 16.93 15.28 0.92
C MET A 298 15.82 14.33 1.38
N MET A 299 14.57 14.78 1.41
CA MET A 299 13.42 13.95 1.73
C MET A 299 12.43 13.96 0.57
N PHE A 300 11.87 12.81 0.22
CA PHE A 300 10.96 12.67 -0.92
C PHE A 300 9.85 11.67 -0.62
N ASN A 301 8.71 11.86 -1.27
CA ASN A 301 7.65 10.87 -1.32
C ASN A 301 8.16 9.64 -2.07
N GLN A 302 7.90 8.42 -1.58
CA GLN A 302 8.41 7.19 -2.20
C GLN A 302 7.88 6.91 -3.62
N ASN A 303 6.89 7.66 -4.09
CA ASN A 303 6.43 7.65 -5.48
C ASN A 303 7.17 8.66 -6.39
N VAL A 304 8.14 9.43 -5.87
CA VAL A 304 9.04 10.24 -6.71
C VAL A 304 10.03 9.34 -7.43
N TRP A 305 10.18 9.57 -8.73
CA TRP A 305 11.16 8.91 -9.56
C TRP A 305 12.53 9.49 -9.30
N HIS A 306 13.47 8.63 -8.95
CA HIS A 306 14.80 9.02 -8.53
C HIS A 306 15.82 7.92 -8.83
N ARG A 307 17.12 8.22 -8.69
CA ARG A 307 18.19 7.22 -8.77
C ARG A 307 19.45 7.67 -8.05
N GLY A 308 20.25 6.72 -7.58
CA GLY A 308 21.65 6.93 -7.22
C GLY A 308 22.55 6.93 -8.47
N PRO A 309 23.14 8.07 -8.86
CA PRO A 309 24.04 8.11 -10.02
C PRO A 309 25.37 7.42 -9.77
N ARG A 310 26.20 7.37 -10.81
CA ARG A 310 27.57 6.88 -10.69
C ARG A 310 28.38 7.71 -9.70
N ASN A 311 29.26 7.05 -8.95
CA ASN A 311 30.28 7.72 -8.14
C ASN A 311 31.62 7.64 -8.88
N LYS A 312 32.00 8.67 -9.62
CA LYS A 312 33.27 8.72 -10.39
C LYS A 312 33.98 10.06 -10.21
N ASP A 313 33.90 10.65 -9.02
CA ASP A 313 34.57 11.93 -8.75
C ASP A 313 36.10 11.76 -8.73
N PRO A 314 36.85 12.27 -9.72
CA PRO A 314 38.29 12.10 -9.76
C PRO A 314 39.00 12.91 -8.68
N ASP A 315 38.35 13.99 -8.20
CA ASP A 315 38.89 14.89 -7.19
C ASP A 315 38.68 14.33 -5.77
N ARG A 316 37.73 13.39 -5.63
CA ARG A 316 37.30 12.76 -4.37
C ARG A 316 37.07 11.26 -4.56
N PRO A 317 38.13 10.43 -4.66
CA PRO A 317 38.01 9.00 -4.94
C PRO A 317 37.59 8.18 -3.71
N TYR A 318 36.54 8.62 -3.01
CA TYR A 318 36.03 8.01 -1.79
C TYR A 318 34.59 7.51 -2.01
N ASN A 319 34.17 6.61 -1.13
CA ASN A 319 32.80 6.12 -1.11
C ASN A 319 31.83 7.25 -0.70
N ARG A 320 30.62 7.26 -1.26
CA ARG A 320 29.51 8.12 -0.85
C ARG A 320 28.67 7.36 0.18
N ALA A 321 28.47 7.92 1.37
CA ALA A 321 27.71 7.30 2.46
C ALA A 321 26.52 8.19 2.84
N MET A 322 25.37 7.58 3.03
CA MET A 322 24.12 8.24 3.42
C MET A 322 23.48 7.51 4.58
N PHE A 323 22.81 8.26 5.45
CA PHE A 323 21.94 7.73 6.50
C PHE A 323 20.48 7.91 6.08
N ILE A 324 19.70 6.83 6.12
CA ILE A 324 18.37 6.76 5.52
C ILE A 324 17.33 6.49 6.62
N LEU A 325 16.26 7.27 6.60
CA LEU A 325 15.08 7.05 7.45
C LEU A 325 13.82 7.22 6.63
N THR A 326 12.86 6.32 6.82
CA THR A 326 11.56 6.39 6.15
C THR A 326 10.44 6.50 7.16
N PHE A 327 9.57 7.48 6.94
CA PHE A 327 8.45 7.82 7.80
C PHE A 327 7.12 7.56 7.10
N VAL A 328 6.15 7.03 7.84
CA VAL A 328 4.77 6.87 7.36
C VAL A 328 3.78 7.51 8.33
N SER A 329 2.61 7.89 7.81
CA SER A 329 1.50 8.35 8.66
C SER A 329 1.11 7.27 9.67
N GLN A 330 0.79 7.68 10.89
CA GLN A 330 0.28 6.76 11.90
C GLN A 330 -1.14 6.31 11.57
N ARG A 331 -1.41 5.03 11.84
CA ARG A 331 -2.74 4.45 11.68
C ARG A 331 -3.60 4.73 12.88
N ASP A 332 -4.74 5.36 12.65
CA ASP A 332 -5.79 5.56 13.64
C ASP A 332 -6.94 4.58 13.41
N PHE A 333 -6.77 3.34 13.90
CA PHE A 333 -7.77 2.29 13.75
C PHE A 333 -9.11 2.63 14.42
N GLU A 334 -9.11 3.50 15.43
CA GLU A 334 -10.35 3.97 16.07
C GLU A 334 -11.18 4.83 15.10
N LYS A 335 -10.50 5.56 14.21
CA LYS A 335 -11.09 6.30 13.08
C LYS A 335 -11.23 5.46 11.80
N GLY A 336 -11.02 4.15 11.88
CA GLY A 336 -11.15 3.25 10.73
C GLY A 336 -10.01 3.35 9.71
N ASP A 337 -8.84 3.86 10.09
CA ASP A 337 -7.65 3.77 9.25
C ASP A 337 -7.08 2.35 9.28
N VAL A 338 -7.32 1.61 8.20
CA VAL A 338 -6.93 0.21 8.01
C VAL A 338 -5.83 0.07 6.95
N ARG A 339 -5.21 1.19 6.55
CA ARG A 339 -4.15 1.18 5.55
C ARG A 339 -3.01 0.28 5.99
N GLN A 340 -2.37 -0.33 5.01
CA GLN A 340 -1.11 -1.04 5.17
C GLN A 340 0.02 -0.20 4.59
N GLN A 341 1.26 -0.54 4.88
CA GLN A 341 2.37 0.13 4.19
C GLN A 341 2.37 -0.28 2.71
N GLY A 342 2.82 0.66 1.86
CA GLY A 342 2.90 0.46 0.40
C GLY A 342 3.65 -0.82 0.04
N TRP A 343 3.46 -1.28 -1.19
CA TRP A 343 4.27 -2.37 -1.76
C TRP A 343 5.36 -1.79 -2.66
N GLY A 344 6.35 -2.62 -2.97
CA GLY A 344 7.52 -2.25 -3.76
C GLY A 344 8.78 -2.14 -2.96
N THR A 345 9.80 -1.51 -3.56
CA THR A 345 11.20 -1.65 -3.15
C THR A 345 11.46 -1.39 -1.66
N TYR A 346 11.45 -2.50 -0.94
CA TYR A 346 12.11 -2.84 0.30
C TYR A 346 12.04 -1.83 1.47
N TYR A 347 11.14 -2.11 2.40
CA TYR A 347 11.22 -1.52 3.74
C TYR A 347 12.16 -2.33 4.60
N TYR A 348 13.43 -1.97 4.62
CA TYR A 348 14.40 -2.70 5.42
C TYR A 348 14.76 -1.98 6.70
N MET A 349 14.42 -2.63 7.80
CA MET A 349 14.79 -2.19 9.12
C MET A 349 14.99 -3.40 10.01
N ARG A 350 16.02 -3.36 10.86
CA ARG A 350 16.24 -4.39 11.87
C ARG A 350 14.93 -4.67 12.59
N HIS A 351 14.58 -5.96 12.78
CA HIS A 351 13.31 -6.34 13.40
C HIS A 351 13.08 -5.62 14.75
N SER A 352 14.15 -5.37 15.52
CA SER A 352 14.09 -4.65 16.80
C SER A 352 13.68 -3.17 16.65
N MET A 353 13.91 -2.53 15.52
CA MET A 353 13.66 -1.11 15.29
C MET A 353 12.22 -0.81 14.85
N TRP A 354 11.40 -1.84 14.60
CA TRP A 354 9.98 -1.68 14.31
C TRP A 354 9.18 -1.22 15.53
N GLY A 355 7.98 -0.70 15.28
CA GLY A 355 7.08 -0.19 16.30
C GLY A 355 7.47 1.18 16.87
N GLN A 356 8.56 1.78 16.39
CA GLN A 356 9.03 3.10 16.81
C GLN A 356 8.32 4.22 16.04
N ALA A 357 8.25 5.38 16.65
CA ALA A 357 7.74 6.61 16.05
C ALA A 357 8.74 7.75 16.23
N PHE A 358 8.50 8.88 15.55
CA PHE A 358 9.39 10.05 15.59
C PHE A 358 9.73 10.53 17.00
N ASN A 359 8.78 10.51 17.95
CA ASN A 359 9.04 10.90 19.35
C ASN A 359 9.97 9.94 20.10
N ASP A 360 10.08 8.68 19.67
CA ASP A 360 11.02 7.73 20.28
C ASP A 360 12.47 8.13 19.99
N LEU A 361 12.71 8.73 18.82
CA LEU A 361 14.00 9.29 18.43
C LEU A 361 14.45 10.38 19.42
N LYS A 362 13.52 11.24 19.90
CA LYS A 362 13.81 12.28 20.91
C LYS A 362 14.28 11.71 22.25
N THR A 363 13.93 10.46 22.55
CA THR A 363 14.23 9.84 23.84
C THR A 363 15.23 8.70 23.74
N VAL A 364 15.82 8.46 22.56
CA VAL A 364 16.76 7.35 22.32
C VAL A 364 17.94 7.35 23.31
N LEU A 365 18.57 8.50 23.56
CA LEU A 365 19.66 8.65 24.54
C LEU A 365 19.21 8.49 25.99
N LYS A 366 17.91 8.61 26.26
CA LYS A 366 17.28 8.41 27.58
C LYS A 366 16.68 7.01 27.73
N GLY A 367 16.94 6.09 26.80
CA GLY A 367 16.43 4.72 26.82
C GLY A 367 15.05 4.54 26.18
N GLY A 368 14.53 5.52 25.45
CA GLY A 368 13.24 5.40 24.73
C GLY A 368 13.20 4.25 23.71
N MET A 369 14.38 3.84 23.23
CA MET A 369 14.59 2.71 22.33
C MET A 369 15.52 1.65 22.92
N SER A 370 15.63 1.56 24.26
CA SER A 370 16.42 0.51 24.92
C SER A 370 15.65 -0.80 25.04
N LEU A 371 16.39 -1.87 25.31
CA LEU A 371 15.80 -3.13 25.76
C LEU A 371 15.18 -2.96 27.16
N PRO A 372 14.07 -3.66 27.47
CA PRO A 372 13.29 -4.54 26.59
C PRO A 372 12.21 -3.80 25.77
N ILE A 373 11.97 -2.51 26.04
CA ILE A 373 10.85 -1.73 25.49
C ILE A 373 10.83 -1.76 23.96
N ARG A 374 12.00 -1.60 23.35
CA ARG A 374 12.14 -1.63 21.89
C ARG A 374 11.62 -2.94 21.27
N PHE A 375 11.99 -4.09 21.83
CA PHE A 375 11.48 -5.39 21.39
C PHE A 375 9.96 -5.49 21.59
N LEU A 376 9.46 -5.07 22.76
CA LEU A 376 8.02 -5.12 23.02
C LEU A 376 7.22 -4.26 22.01
N LYS A 377 7.76 -3.12 21.57
CA LYS A 377 7.16 -2.32 20.49
C LYS A 377 7.22 -3.02 19.14
N ALA A 378 8.38 -3.57 18.77
CA ALA A 378 8.57 -4.29 17.52
C ALA A 378 7.57 -5.44 17.34
N TYR A 379 7.29 -6.20 18.39
CA TYR A 379 6.29 -7.28 18.36
C TYR A 379 4.85 -6.82 18.67
N GLY A 380 4.61 -5.50 18.78
CA GLY A 380 3.27 -4.95 19.02
C GLY A 380 2.70 -5.29 20.41
N LEU A 381 3.56 -5.68 21.35
CA LEU A 381 3.24 -6.01 22.74
C LEU A 381 3.12 -4.77 23.65
N TYR A 382 3.81 -3.69 23.28
CA TYR A 382 3.81 -2.43 24.03
C TYR A 382 3.63 -1.23 23.11
N SER A 383 2.95 -0.20 23.62
CA SER A 383 2.91 1.13 23.04
C SER A 383 2.99 2.17 24.16
N THR A 384 3.69 3.27 23.94
CA THR A 384 3.79 4.35 24.92
C THR A 384 2.42 4.98 25.18
N PRO A 385 2.01 5.20 26.44
CA PRO A 385 0.72 5.84 26.74
C PRO A 385 0.62 7.30 26.25
N SER A 386 1.76 8.00 26.19
CA SER A 386 1.86 9.43 25.86
C SER A 386 1.70 9.74 24.37
N SER A 387 1.68 8.75 23.49
CA SER A 387 1.68 8.99 22.05
C SER A 387 0.30 9.29 21.46
N GLY A 388 -0.73 9.48 22.30
CA GLY A 388 -2.13 9.51 21.82
C GLY A 388 -2.40 8.24 21.03
N ASN A 389 -3.32 8.26 20.07
CA ASN A 389 -3.55 7.12 19.19
C ASN A 389 -2.33 6.76 18.29
N GLY A 390 -1.21 7.47 18.44
CA GLY A 390 -0.01 7.27 17.66
C GLY A 390 0.81 6.06 18.06
N ARG A 391 0.91 5.08 17.16
CA ARG A 391 1.74 3.88 17.34
C ARG A 391 2.61 3.68 16.10
N GLY A 392 3.85 3.22 16.30
CA GLY A 392 4.66 2.71 15.20
C GLY A 392 4.07 1.44 14.58
N MET A 393 4.56 1.04 13.42
CA MET A 393 4.16 -0.21 12.77
C MET A 393 4.94 -1.40 13.37
N PRO A 394 4.28 -2.39 13.99
CA PRO A 394 4.97 -3.57 14.50
C PRO A 394 5.57 -4.41 13.37
N TRP A 395 6.73 -5.02 13.62
CA TRP A 395 7.39 -5.96 12.72
C TRP A 395 6.47 -7.12 12.34
N LEU A 396 5.69 -7.66 13.29
CA LEU A 396 4.78 -8.78 13.01
C LEU A 396 3.74 -8.45 11.94
N GLU A 397 3.29 -7.20 11.83
CA GLU A 397 2.35 -6.82 10.77
C GLU A 397 3.04 -6.73 9.40
N HIS A 398 4.28 -6.21 9.38
CA HIS A 398 5.08 -6.18 8.16
C HIS A 398 5.46 -7.59 7.69
N TRP A 399 5.93 -8.44 8.62
CA TRP A 399 6.23 -9.85 8.40
C TRP A 399 5.03 -10.63 7.86
N ALA A 400 3.86 -10.48 8.49
CA ALA A 400 2.66 -11.17 8.03
C ALA A 400 2.25 -10.73 6.62
N ARG A 401 2.43 -9.45 6.29
CA ARG A 401 2.16 -8.93 4.95
C ARG A 401 3.13 -9.46 3.90
N GLN A 402 4.43 -9.46 4.19
CA GLN A 402 5.45 -10.01 3.28
C GLN A 402 5.19 -11.48 2.99
N MET A 403 4.93 -12.27 4.04
CA MET A 403 4.59 -13.68 3.92
C MET A 403 3.33 -13.94 3.11
N ALA A 404 2.25 -13.22 3.38
CA ALA A 404 0.96 -13.44 2.72
C ALA A 404 0.96 -13.09 1.22
N ASN A 405 1.99 -12.40 0.75
CA ASN A 405 2.09 -11.93 -0.65
C ASN A 405 3.43 -12.34 -1.28
N GLU A 406 4.13 -13.30 -0.67
CA GLU A 406 5.41 -13.84 -1.16
C GLU A 406 6.47 -12.76 -1.48
N MET A 407 6.45 -11.65 -0.74
CA MET A 407 7.38 -10.54 -0.92
C MET A 407 8.62 -10.72 -0.06
N ASP A 408 9.77 -10.23 -0.53
CA ASP A 408 10.99 -9.97 0.24
C ASP A 408 11.33 -11.02 1.32
N PHE A 409 12.23 -11.97 1.02
CA PHE A 409 12.62 -13.06 1.93
C PHE A 409 11.56 -14.15 2.13
N PHE A 410 10.39 -14.01 1.50
CA PHE A 410 9.30 -14.99 1.52
C PHE A 410 8.91 -15.50 0.12
N ALA A 411 9.80 -15.40 -0.87
CA ALA A 411 9.58 -16.11 -2.12
C ALA A 411 9.69 -17.64 -1.89
N PRO A 412 8.96 -18.48 -2.62
CA PRO A 412 9.06 -19.94 -2.50
C PRO A 412 10.50 -20.45 -2.62
N SER A 413 11.30 -19.84 -3.51
CA SER A 413 12.72 -20.19 -3.70
C SER A 413 13.62 -19.91 -2.48
N GLU A 414 13.24 -18.99 -1.59
CA GLU A 414 14.02 -18.61 -0.40
C GLU A 414 13.75 -19.54 0.78
N LEU A 415 12.63 -20.27 0.75
CA LEU A 415 12.25 -21.22 1.79
C LEU A 415 13.30 -22.32 1.97
N GLN A 416 13.87 -22.80 0.87
CA GLN A 416 14.97 -23.77 0.88
C GLN A 416 16.20 -23.22 1.62
N ALA A 417 16.60 -21.98 1.34
CA ALA A 417 17.74 -21.35 2.00
C ALA A 417 17.49 -21.14 3.50
N PHE A 418 16.26 -20.78 3.88
CA PHE A 418 15.86 -20.69 5.28
C PHE A 418 15.88 -22.06 5.97
N HIS A 419 15.37 -23.10 5.31
CA HIS A 419 15.43 -24.47 5.83
C HIS A 419 16.87 -24.91 6.09
N GLU A 420 17.79 -24.67 5.15
CA GLU A 420 19.22 -24.97 5.31
C GLU A 420 19.87 -24.17 6.44
N MET A 421 19.48 -22.91 6.63
CA MET A 421 19.93 -22.11 7.77
C MET A 421 19.46 -22.74 9.09
N LEU A 422 18.21 -23.18 9.18
CA LEU A 422 17.69 -23.86 10.37
C LEU A 422 18.41 -25.19 10.62
N GLN A 423 18.71 -25.97 9.58
CA GLN A 423 19.52 -27.19 9.70
C GLN A 423 20.90 -26.91 10.31
N LYS A 424 21.56 -25.82 9.89
CA LYS A 424 22.88 -25.41 10.42
C LYS A 424 22.82 -24.94 11.87
N SER A 425 21.66 -24.48 12.35
CA SER A 425 21.47 -23.99 13.72
C SER A 425 21.43 -25.09 14.81
N SER A 426 21.69 -26.35 14.45
CA SER A 426 21.61 -27.53 15.32
C SER A 426 20.20 -27.83 15.85
N LEU A 427 19.16 -27.31 15.20
CA LEU A 427 17.80 -27.76 15.46
C LEU A 427 17.66 -29.23 15.05
N PRO A 428 17.02 -30.07 15.87
CA PRO A 428 16.71 -31.44 15.50
C PRO A 428 15.94 -31.47 14.18
N SER A 429 16.33 -32.35 13.25
CA SER A 429 15.64 -32.51 11.97
C SER A 429 14.15 -32.83 12.11
N ARG A 430 13.73 -33.43 13.23
CA ARG A 430 12.32 -33.69 13.56
C ARG A 430 11.48 -32.43 13.79
N ILE A 431 12.12 -31.29 14.11
CA ILE A 431 11.41 -30.02 14.25
C ILE A 431 11.20 -29.39 12.86
N LEU A 432 12.16 -29.56 11.97
CA LEU A 432 12.14 -28.95 10.65
C LEU A 432 11.00 -29.54 9.81
N GLY A 433 10.19 -28.66 9.21
CA GLY A 433 9.15 -29.08 8.25
C GLY A 433 9.74 -29.55 6.93
N ASN A 434 8.89 -30.01 6.02
CA ASN A 434 9.29 -30.46 4.69
C ASN A 434 9.75 -29.27 3.82
N PRO A 435 11.01 -29.22 3.37
CA PRO A 435 11.49 -28.13 2.52
C PRO A 435 10.87 -28.10 1.11
N THR A 436 10.20 -29.17 0.68
CA THR A 436 9.54 -29.21 -0.65
C THR A 436 8.20 -28.47 -0.67
N MET A 437 7.80 -27.81 0.41
CA MET A 437 6.64 -26.92 0.39
C MET A 437 6.98 -25.68 -0.44
N GLU A 438 6.03 -25.22 -1.24
CA GLU A 438 6.16 -23.93 -1.95
C GLU A 438 5.60 -22.77 -1.12
N ASP A 439 4.79 -23.09 -0.09
CA ASP A 439 4.10 -22.12 0.76
C ASP A 439 4.78 -21.95 2.13
N TRP A 440 5.19 -20.72 2.43
CA TRP A 440 5.80 -20.33 3.71
C TRP A 440 4.90 -20.50 4.93
N ASN A 441 3.62 -20.15 4.82
CA ASN A 441 2.64 -20.29 5.88
C ASN A 441 2.41 -21.77 6.20
N GLN A 442 2.35 -22.64 5.19
CA GLN A 442 2.29 -24.09 5.38
C GLN A 442 3.54 -24.63 6.08
N TYR A 443 4.73 -24.24 5.62
CA TYR A 443 5.99 -24.67 6.23
C TYR A 443 6.12 -24.25 7.69
N LEU A 444 5.76 -23.00 8.00
CA LEU A 444 5.82 -22.49 9.38
C LEU A 444 4.76 -23.12 10.28
N THR A 445 3.60 -23.47 9.72
CA THR A 445 2.59 -24.27 10.44
C THR A 445 3.18 -25.61 10.84
N GLU A 446 3.79 -26.34 9.90
CA GLU A 446 4.42 -27.63 10.17
C GLU A 446 5.58 -27.51 11.16
N LEU A 447 6.44 -26.49 11.02
CA LEU A 447 7.55 -26.21 11.93
C LEU A 447 7.07 -26.01 13.38
N VAL A 448 5.98 -25.26 13.57
CA VAL A 448 5.39 -25.00 14.89
C VAL A 448 4.76 -26.26 15.48
N ASP A 449 4.06 -27.06 14.68
CA ASP A 449 3.43 -28.31 15.10
C ASP A 449 4.48 -29.35 15.49
N ASN A 450 5.52 -29.52 14.66
CA ASN A 450 6.65 -30.40 14.94
C ASN A 450 7.41 -29.97 16.21
N ALA A 451 7.57 -28.66 16.43
CA ALA A 451 8.19 -28.14 17.66
C ALA A 451 7.36 -28.49 18.91
N VAL A 452 6.03 -28.40 18.83
CA VAL A 452 5.11 -28.79 19.91
C VAL A 452 5.21 -30.29 20.20
N GLU A 453 5.16 -31.14 19.16
CA GLU A 453 5.28 -32.60 19.33
C GLU A 453 6.63 -32.97 19.98
N TRP A 454 7.73 -32.38 19.50
CA TRP A 454 9.05 -32.65 20.02
C TRP A 454 9.21 -32.22 21.48
N ILE A 455 8.77 -31.00 21.85
CA ILE A 455 8.87 -30.54 23.24
C ILE A 455 7.94 -31.31 24.18
N ASN A 456 6.79 -31.79 23.69
CA ASN A 456 5.93 -32.72 24.43
C ASN A 456 6.69 -33.99 24.80
N GLY A 457 7.37 -34.61 23.82
CA GLY A 457 8.20 -35.79 24.05
C GLY A 457 9.32 -35.56 25.07
N ILE A 458 10.06 -34.44 24.96
CA ILE A 458 11.14 -34.10 25.89
C ILE A 458 10.61 -33.85 27.29
N TYR A 459 9.55 -33.07 27.43
CA TYR A 459 8.99 -32.74 28.73
C TYR A 459 8.48 -33.99 29.44
N LEU A 460 7.75 -34.89 28.73
CA LEU A 460 7.30 -36.17 29.27
C LEU A 460 8.48 -37.07 29.68
N LEU A 461 9.54 -37.13 28.89
CA LEU A 461 10.75 -37.88 29.22
C LEU A 461 11.43 -37.32 30.48
N VAL A 462 11.63 -36.00 30.57
CA VAL A 462 12.25 -35.35 31.73
C VAL A 462 11.40 -35.56 32.98
N LEU A 463 10.08 -35.45 32.86
CA LEU A 463 9.13 -35.73 33.94
C LEU A 463 9.19 -37.20 34.40
N PHE A 464 9.28 -38.14 33.46
CA PHE A 464 9.44 -39.57 33.75
C PHE A 464 10.77 -39.88 34.44
N VAL A 465 11.89 -39.36 33.93
CA VAL A 465 13.22 -39.51 34.56
C VAL A 465 13.22 -38.92 35.96
N TYR A 466 12.64 -37.73 36.13
CA TYR A 466 12.46 -37.10 37.44
C TYR A 466 11.67 -38.02 38.38
N PHE A 467 10.58 -38.63 37.90
CA PHE A 467 9.76 -39.57 38.65
C PHE A 467 10.53 -40.83 39.08
N ILE A 468 11.27 -41.46 38.16
CA ILE A 468 12.09 -42.65 38.45
C ILE A 468 13.17 -42.34 39.47
N ILE A 469 13.90 -41.23 39.33
CA ILE A 469 14.94 -40.80 40.28
C ILE A 469 14.32 -40.64 41.68
N HIS A 470 13.14 -40.01 41.79
CA HIS A 470 12.47 -39.82 43.08
C HIS A 470 11.93 -41.13 43.67
N LEU A 471 11.43 -42.05 42.85
CA LEU A 471 11.05 -43.40 43.28
C LEU A 471 12.24 -44.17 43.85
N VAL A 472 13.39 -44.10 43.17
CA VAL A 472 14.64 -44.74 43.60
C VAL A 472 15.08 -44.14 44.94
N ILE A 473 15.11 -42.81 45.07
CA ILE A 473 15.49 -42.12 46.33
C ILE A 473 14.52 -42.43 47.46
N ALA A 474 13.21 -42.45 47.19
CA ALA A 474 12.19 -42.81 48.17
C ALA A 474 12.35 -44.26 48.64
N SER A 475 12.68 -45.17 47.72
CA SER A 475 12.94 -46.58 48.02
C SER A 475 14.19 -46.75 48.88
N PHE A 476 15.29 -46.07 48.55
CA PHE A 476 16.52 -46.07 49.38
C PHE A 476 16.30 -45.44 50.76
N SER A 477 15.49 -44.38 50.85
CA SER A 477 15.15 -43.74 52.12
C SER A 477 14.24 -44.60 52.99
N ALA A 478 13.41 -45.44 52.37
CA ALA A 478 12.56 -46.40 53.07
C ALA A 478 13.33 -47.65 53.52
N SER A 479 14.39 -48.03 52.81
CA SER A 479 15.20 -49.23 53.11
C SER A 479 16.32 -49.00 54.12
N THR A 480 16.74 -47.76 54.39
CA THR A 480 17.71 -47.49 55.47
C THR A 480 17.11 -47.88 56.83
N PRO A 481 17.60 -48.96 57.49
CA PRO A 481 17.07 -49.39 58.77
C PRO A 481 17.30 -48.29 59.80
N ALA A 482 16.25 -47.92 60.53
CA ALA A 482 16.36 -46.95 61.61
C ALA A 482 17.45 -47.42 62.57
N THR A 483 18.61 -46.75 62.55
CA THR A 483 19.72 -47.02 63.45
C THR A 483 19.16 -46.99 64.87
N LYS A 484 19.08 -48.17 65.50
CA LYS A 484 18.51 -48.34 66.84
C LYS A 484 19.14 -47.28 67.74
N PRO A 485 18.37 -46.35 68.33
CA PRO A 485 18.92 -45.39 69.26
C PRO A 485 19.57 -46.17 70.41
N SER A 486 20.87 -45.93 70.58
CA SER A 486 21.66 -46.51 71.66
C SER A 486 21.00 -46.20 73.00
N ASN A 487 20.89 -47.25 73.82
CA ASN A 487 20.19 -47.30 75.10
C ASN A 487 20.43 -46.08 75.99
N ASN A 488 19.38 -45.31 76.28
CA ASN A 488 19.11 -44.92 77.67
C ASN A 488 17.66 -44.43 77.91
N LYS A 489 17.01 -45.10 78.87
CA LYS A 489 15.80 -44.74 79.64
C LYS A 489 14.42 -44.79 78.95
N LYS A 490 13.76 -45.95 79.19
CA LYS A 490 12.32 -46.19 79.38
C LYS A 490 11.39 -44.97 79.20
N LYS A 491 10.89 -44.73 77.99
CA LYS A 491 9.64 -43.97 77.77
C LYS A 491 8.77 -44.72 76.74
N LYS A 492 7.47 -44.67 76.99
CA LYS A 492 6.38 -45.42 76.35
C LYS A 492 6.58 -45.61 74.84
N LYS A 493 6.44 -46.87 74.38
CA LYS A 493 6.35 -47.25 72.96
C LYS A 493 5.07 -46.66 72.36
N THR A 494 5.13 -45.41 71.92
CA THR A 494 4.23 -44.94 70.86
C THR A 494 4.67 -45.66 69.59
N VAL A 495 3.81 -46.51 69.04
CA VAL A 495 4.00 -47.11 67.72
C VAL A 495 4.04 -45.97 66.72
N THR A 496 5.24 -45.45 66.46
CA THR A 496 5.47 -44.46 65.41
C THR A 496 5.22 -45.18 64.10
N LYS A 497 4.01 -45.01 63.55
CA LYS A 497 3.65 -45.45 62.20
C LYS A 497 4.80 -45.04 61.29
N ASN A 498 5.49 -46.05 60.72
CA ASN A 498 6.53 -45.84 59.73
C ASN A 498 6.00 -44.79 58.74
N PRO A 499 6.73 -43.69 58.47
CA PRO A 499 6.29 -42.73 57.48
C PRO A 499 6.09 -43.50 56.19
N SER A 500 4.83 -43.69 55.79
CA SER A 500 4.50 -44.47 54.61
C SER A 500 5.20 -43.86 53.41
N LEU A 501 5.64 -44.71 52.46
CA LEU A 501 6.16 -44.31 51.14
C LEU A 501 5.37 -43.12 50.56
N TRP A 502 4.04 -43.16 50.73
CA TRP A 502 3.09 -42.12 50.40
C TRP A 502 3.42 -40.71 50.94
N ARG A 503 3.83 -40.58 52.21
CA ARG A 503 4.21 -39.27 52.79
C ARG A 503 5.48 -38.72 52.15
N SER A 504 6.43 -39.57 51.80
CA SER A 504 7.63 -39.16 51.07
C SER A 504 7.28 -38.74 49.65
N LEU A 505 6.45 -39.51 48.94
CA LEU A 505 5.96 -39.16 47.61
C LEU A 505 5.20 -37.82 47.63
N ILE A 506 4.26 -37.60 48.57
CA ILE A 506 3.54 -36.33 48.70
C ILE A 506 4.50 -35.15 48.91
N ARG A 507 5.51 -35.30 49.79
CA ARG A 507 6.51 -34.25 50.03
C ARG A 507 7.31 -33.89 48.78
N PHE A 508 7.38 -34.78 47.79
CA PHE A 508 8.07 -34.54 46.52
C PHE A 508 7.14 -34.00 45.44
N PHE A 509 5.95 -34.58 45.27
CA PHE A 509 5.01 -34.18 44.22
C PHE A 509 4.25 -32.91 44.54
N LEU A 510 3.93 -32.65 45.81
CA LEU A 510 3.15 -31.47 46.17
C LEU A 510 3.87 -30.17 45.82
N PRO A 511 5.15 -29.94 46.20
CA PRO A 511 5.87 -28.73 45.79
C PRO A 511 6.04 -28.63 44.28
N LEU A 512 6.23 -29.78 43.61
CA LEU A 512 6.37 -29.83 42.16
C LEU A 512 5.08 -29.36 41.47
N ALA A 513 3.94 -29.96 41.85
CA ALA A 513 2.62 -29.61 41.34
C ALA A 513 2.29 -28.15 41.62
N ILE A 514 2.55 -27.66 42.85
CA ILE A 514 2.35 -26.25 43.21
C ILE A 514 3.21 -25.35 42.31
N GLY A 515 4.49 -25.66 42.13
CA GLY A 515 5.35 -24.85 41.25
C GLY A 515 4.91 -24.87 39.79
N HIS A 516 4.47 -26.02 39.26
CA HIS A 516 3.91 -26.09 37.91
C HIS A 516 2.62 -25.29 37.80
N MET A 517 1.72 -25.37 38.79
CA MET A 517 0.50 -24.56 38.83
C MET A 517 0.82 -23.06 38.88
N VAL A 518 1.82 -22.64 39.64
CA VAL A 518 2.24 -21.24 39.70
C VAL A 518 2.81 -20.78 38.36
N VAL A 519 3.74 -21.54 37.77
CA VAL A 519 4.34 -21.20 36.46
C VAL A 519 3.29 -21.19 35.36
N ALA A 520 2.40 -22.19 35.31
CA ALA A 520 1.29 -22.25 34.37
C ALA A 520 0.30 -21.10 34.59
N GLY A 521 -0.03 -20.77 35.84
CA GLY A 521 -0.88 -19.64 36.18
C GLY A 521 -0.29 -18.31 35.69
N ILE A 522 1.00 -18.08 35.92
CA ILE A 522 1.73 -16.91 35.40
C ILE A 522 1.71 -16.90 33.87
N ALA A 523 1.96 -18.03 33.22
CA ALA A 523 1.96 -18.13 31.76
C ALA A 523 0.58 -17.84 31.17
N VAL A 524 -0.48 -18.42 31.73
CA VAL A 524 -1.88 -18.18 31.30
C VAL A 524 -2.27 -16.72 31.53
N LEU A 525 -1.93 -16.12 32.66
CA LEU A 525 -2.20 -14.70 32.93
C LEU A 525 -1.42 -13.80 31.97
N SER A 526 -0.15 -14.10 31.71
CA SER A 526 0.69 -13.34 30.77
C SER A 526 0.16 -13.46 29.35
N PHE A 527 -0.19 -14.67 28.92
CA PHE A 527 -0.79 -14.92 27.61
C PHE A 527 -2.14 -14.22 27.46
N SER A 528 -3.02 -14.35 28.46
CA SER A 528 -4.31 -13.66 28.48
C SER A 528 -4.13 -12.14 28.42
N TYR A 529 -3.17 -11.59 29.16
CA TYR A 529 -2.84 -10.17 29.10
C TYR A 529 -2.35 -9.77 27.71
N VAL A 530 -1.44 -10.51 27.11
CA VAL A 530 -0.98 -10.25 25.72
C VAL A 530 -2.17 -10.26 24.77
N MET A 531 -3.00 -11.30 24.78
CA MET A 531 -4.12 -11.44 23.86
C MET A 531 -5.18 -10.34 24.00
N THR A 532 -5.35 -9.76 25.19
CA THR A 532 -6.43 -8.79 25.48
C THR A 532 -5.96 -7.34 25.53
N HIS A 533 -4.72 -7.09 25.96
CA HIS A 533 -4.19 -5.75 26.23
C HIS A 533 -3.06 -5.35 25.29
N ALA A 534 -2.32 -6.29 24.70
CA ALA A 534 -1.26 -5.93 23.75
C ALA A 534 -1.87 -5.20 22.54
N PRO A 535 -1.30 -4.05 22.13
CA PRO A 535 -1.82 -3.25 21.04
C PRO A 535 -2.17 -4.02 19.77
N LEU A 536 -1.27 -4.88 19.30
CA LEU A 536 -1.47 -5.66 18.08
C LEU A 536 -2.58 -6.70 18.25
N PHE A 537 -2.46 -7.57 19.26
CA PHE A 537 -3.38 -8.67 19.48
C PHE A 537 -4.81 -8.19 19.81
N ARG A 538 -4.93 -7.06 20.52
CA ARG A 538 -6.23 -6.40 20.70
C ARG A 538 -6.87 -6.00 19.37
N ARG A 539 -6.09 -5.46 18.42
CA ARG A 539 -6.60 -5.10 17.08
C ARG A 539 -7.03 -6.32 16.28
N ILE A 540 -6.23 -7.40 16.33
CA ILE A 540 -6.56 -8.69 15.70
C ILE A 540 -7.87 -9.22 16.31
N GLY A 541 -7.98 -9.26 17.64
CA GLY A 541 -9.18 -9.73 18.34
C GLY A 541 -10.43 -8.88 18.08
N MET A 542 -10.26 -7.57 17.83
CA MET A 542 -11.35 -6.66 17.43
C MET A 542 -11.68 -6.73 15.93
N GLY A 543 -10.92 -7.49 15.14
CA GLY A 543 -11.09 -7.61 13.69
C GLY A 543 -10.73 -6.33 12.90
N TYR A 544 -10.01 -5.39 13.51
CA TYR A 544 -9.67 -4.12 12.86
C TYR A 544 -8.72 -4.31 11.68
N ILE A 545 -7.83 -5.30 11.76
CA ILE A 545 -6.85 -5.58 10.70
C ILE A 545 -7.50 -6.30 9.51
N PHE A 546 -8.61 -7.01 9.74
CA PHE A 546 -9.31 -7.79 8.71
C PHE A 546 -10.23 -6.95 7.83
N ARG A 547 -10.35 -5.66 8.12
CA ARG A 547 -11.29 -4.80 7.44
C ARG A 547 -10.63 -4.21 6.20
N LYS A 548 -11.17 -4.52 5.03
CA LYS A 548 -10.77 -3.87 3.77
C LYS A 548 -11.06 -2.35 3.83
N PRO A 549 -10.27 -1.50 3.18
CA PRO A 549 -10.50 -0.06 3.17
C PRO A 549 -11.81 0.34 2.47
N PHE A 550 -12.25 -0.46 1.51
CA PHE A 550 -13.49 -0.25 0.77
C PHE A 550 -14.55 -1.33 1.12
N PRO A 551 -15.84 -1.00 1.06
CA PRO A 551 -16.90 -2.02 1.08
C PRO A 551 -16.82 -2.87 -0.20
N ILE A 552 -17.13 -4.16 -0.08
CA ILE A 552 -17.38 -5.00 -1.26
C ILE A 552 -18.74 -4.56 -1.81
N LEU A 553 -18.75 -4.13 -3.06
CA LEU A 553 -19.95 -3.70 -3.76
C LEU A 553 -20.35 -4.79 -4.74
N ASP A 554 -21.66 -5.00 -4.89
CA ASP A 554 -22.18 -5.77 -6.01
C ASP A 554 -22.20 -4.92 -7.29
N ASP A 555 -22.11 -5.56 -8.45
CA ASP A 555 -22.11 -4.88 -9.74
C ASP A 555 -23.38 -4.05 -9.97
N THR A 556 -24.50 -4.47 -9.39
CA THR A 556 -25.78 -3.75 -9.46
C THR A 556 -25.71 -2.38 -8.80
N SER A 557 -25.08 -2.28 -7.63
CA SER A 557 -24.86 -1.03 -6.91
C SER A 557 -24.02 -0.05 -7.73
N ILE A 558 -22.96 -0.53 -8.37
CA ILE A 558 -22.09 0.30 -9.21
C ILE A 558 -22.89 0.82 -10.42
N ARG A 559 -23.62 -0.06 -11.11
CA ARG A 559 -24.47 0.33 -12.26
C ARG A 559 -25.52 1.36 -11.88
N ASP A 560 -26.16 1.19 -10.72
CA ASP A 560 -27.15 2.15 -10.22
C ASP A 560 -26.54 3.52 -9.92
N HIS A 561 -25.31 3.55 -9.38
CA HIS A 561 -24.57 4.79 -9.12
C HIS A 561 -24.11 5.50 -10.41
N LEU A 562 -23.86 4.75 -11.48
CA LEU A 562 -23.41 5.27 -12.77
C LEU A 562 -24.55 5.57 -13.75
N LYS A 563 -25.80 5.19 -13.44
CA LYS A 563 -26.93 5.30 -14.36
C LYS A 563 -27.11 6.73 -14.88
N GLY A 564 -26.91 6.91 -16.19
CA GLY A 564 -27.04 8.20 -16.88
C GLY A 564 -25.83 9.13 -16.77
N ARG A 565 -24.69 8.66 -16.23
CA ARG A 565 -23.44 9.44 -16.15
C ARG A 565 -22.41 8.87 -17.12
N ILE A 566 -21.65 9.77 -17.76
CA ILE A 566 -20.55 9.39 -18.66
C ILE A 566 -19.31 9.18 -17.79
N THR A 567 -18.81 7.95 -17.73
CA THR A 567 -17.52 7.65 -17.11
C THR A 567 -16.38 7.96 -18.08
N THR A 568 -15.30 8.55 -17.59
CA THR A 568 -14.11 8.86 -18.40
C THR A 568 -12.84 8.68 -17.57
N VAL A 569 -11.68 8.75 -18.22
CA VAL A 569 -10.38 8.83 -17.54
C VAL A 569 -9.97 10.30 -17.43
N PRO A 570 -9.48 10.76 -16.26
CA PRO A 570 -9.01 12.13 -16.13
C PRO A 570 -7.81 12.45 -17.02
N ASP A 571 -7.86 13.64 -17.62
CA ASP A 571 -6.74 14.26 -18.33
C ASP A 571 -6.00 15.26 -17.43
N ARG A 572 -4.78 15.63 -17.83
CA ARG A 572 -3.93 16.59 -17.10
C ARG A 572 -4.62 17.91 -16.74
N MET A 573 -5.49 18.41 -17.61
CA MET A 573 -6.13 19.72 -17.44
C MET A 573 -7.54 19.64 -16.84
N ASP A 574 -8.02 18.45 -16.51
CA ASP A 574 -9.32 18.30 -15.86
C ASP A 574 -9.31 18.82 -14.42
N VAL A 575 -10.44 19.33 -13.99
CA VAL A 575 -10.67 19.71 -12.59
C VAL A 575 -11.29 18.52 -11.87
N LEU A 576 -10.55 17.95 -10.93
CA LEU A 576 -10.91 16.72 -10.25
C LEU A 576 -11.56 17.02 -8.90
N ILE A 577 -12.80 16.55 -8.74
CA ILE A 577 -13.54 16.61 -7.49
C ILE A 577 -13.57 15.20 -6.89
N GLY A 578 -12.71 14.97 -5.91
CA GLY A 578 -12.60 13.68 -5.22
C GLY A 578 -13.72 13.48 -4.21
N SER A 579 -14.17 12.23 -4.07
CA SER A 579 -15.08 11.81 -3.01
C SER A 579 -14.46 10.77 -2.07
N ARG A 580 -13.24 10.33 -2.40
CA ARG A 580 -12.45 9.36 -1.65
C ARG A 580 -11.33 10.01 -0.83
N TYR A 581 -11.11 11.32 -0.90
CA TYR A 581 -9.98 12.02 -0.28
C TYR A 581 -10.34 12.88 0.94
N ASP A 582 -11.41 12.59 1.68
CA ASP A 582 -11.82 13.47 2.78
C ASP A 582 -11.73 12.81 4.16
N ALA A 583 -10.91 11.77 4.32
CA ALA A 583 -10.77 11.14 5.65
C ALA A 583 -9.69 11.85 6.48
N PRO A 584 -9.94 12.18 7.77
CA PRO A 584 -8.95 12.88 8.61
C PRO A 584 -7.58 12.20 8.71
N TYR A 585 -7.55 10.87 8.54
CA TYR A 585 -6.33 10.07 8.61
C TYR A 585 -5.47 10.12 7.34
N LEU A 586 -5.99 10.56 6.19
CA LEU A 586 -5.22 10.65 4.93
C LEU A 586 -4.28 11.88 4.90
N ARG A 587 -4.48 12.87 5.79
CA ARG A 587 -3.57 14.01 5.99
C ARG A 587 -3.31 14.79 4.71
N SER A 588 -2.06 14.95 4.27
CA SER A 588 -1.73 15.71 3.06
C SER A 588 -2.42 15.17 1.82
N MET A 589 -2.79 13.89 1.82
CA MET A 589 -3.49 13.30 0.68
C MET A 589 -4.94 13.74 0.57
N ASN A 590 -5.51 14.35 1.62
CA ASN A 590 -6.78 15.07 1.47
C ASN A 590 -6.68 16.24 0.50
N GLU A 591 -5.48 16.81 0.35
CA GLU A 591 -5.22 17.92 -0.55
C GLU A 591 -4.54 17.49 -1.85
N MET A 592 -4.31 16.19 -2.07
CA MET A 592 -3.57 15.68 -3.24
C MET A 592 -4.12 16.24 -4.55
N LEU A 593 -5.46 16.27 -4.69
CA LEU A 593 -6.12 16.80 -5.87
C LEU A 593 -5.91 18.31 -6.05
N ASN A 594 -5.66 19.09 -5.01
CA ASN A 594 -5.37 20.53 -5.15
C ASN A 594 -4.07 20.79 -5.92
N TYR A 595 -3.19 19.79 -5.98
CA TYR A 595 -1.91 19.87 -6.68
C TYR A 595 -1.96 19.24 -8.08
N HIS A 596 -3.09 18.64 -8.48
CA HIS A 596 -3.32 18.24 -9.87
C HIS A 596 -3.27 19.48 -10.78
N PRO A 597 -2.64 19.44 -11.99
CA PRO A 597 -2.45 20.65 -12.80
C PRO A 597 -3.74 21.42 -13.12
N GLY A 598 -4.81 20.72 -13.53
CA GLY A 598 -6.11 21.37 -13.75
C GLY A 598 -6.71 22.01 -12.49
N ASN A 599 -6.55 21.39 -11.32
CA ASN A 599 -7.01 21.93 -10.05
C ASN A 599 -6.15 23.10 -9.56
N LYS A 600 -4.83 23.08 -9.76
CA LYS A 600 -3.94 24.21 -9.42
C LYS A 600 -4.40 25.48 -10.13
N GLU A 601 -4.68 25.38 -11.43
CA GLU A 601 -5.15 26.51 -12.20
C GLU A 601 -6.56 26.95 -11.80
N TRP A 602 -7.46 26.00 -11.52
CA TRP A 602 -8.80 26.31 -11.01
C TRP A 602 -8.72 27.03 -9.66
N ASN A 603 -7.96 26.51 -8.69
CA ASN A 603 -7.75 27.12 -7.38
C ASN A 603 -7.12 28.51 -7.49
N LYS A 604 -6.16 28.70 -8.41
CA LYS A 604 -5.62 30.04 -8.71
C LYS A 604 -6.73 31.00 -9.17
N MET A 605 -7.59 30.58 -10.10
CA MET A 605 -8.73 31.39 -10.55
C MET A 605 -9.73 31.67 -9.41
N ILE A 606 -9.97 30.69 -8.54
CA ILE A 606 -10.81 30.85 -7.34
C ILE A 606 -10.22 31.94 -6.44
N HIS A 607 -8.93 31.88 -6.10
CA HIS A 607 -8.29 32.87 -5.23
C HIS A 607 -8.17 34.27 -5.84
N GLU A 608 -7.93 34.38 -7.15
CA GLU A 608 -7.95 35.66 -7.87
C GLU A 608 -9.35 36.28 -7.94
N THR A 609 -10.38 35.45 -7.83
CA THR A 609 -11.79 35.85 -7.86
C THR A 609 -12.40 36.00 -6.45
N ALA A 610 -11.78 35.40 -5.44
CA ALA A 610 -12.18 35.55 -4.04
C ALA A 610 -11.94 37.01 -3.57
N GLY A 611 -12.77 37.47 -2.63
CA GLY A 611 -12.72 38.82 -2.06
C GLY A 611 -13.74 39.79 -2.63
N PHE A 612 -14.50 39.41 -3.67
CA PHE A 612 -15.68 40.17 -4.09
C PHE A 612 -16.87 39.76 -3.22
N PRO A 613 -17.58 40.71 -2.56
CA PRO A 613 -18.72 40.36 -1.72
C PRO A 613 -19.74 39.56 -2.53
N MET A 614 -19.94 38.30 -2.14
CA MET A 614 -20.83 37.29 -2.76
C MET A 614 -22.33 37.66 -2.59
N ILE A 615 -22.71 38.88 -2.97
CA ILE A 615 -24.08 39.39 -2.88
C ILE A 615 -24.76 39.21 -4.24
N ASP A 616 -25.34 38.01 -4.39
CA ASP A 616 -26.54 37.64 -5.14
C ASP A 616 -26.54 37.64 -6.69
N VAL A 617 -25.79 38.49 -7.39
CA VAL A 617 -25.80 38.52 -8.89
C VAL A 617 -24.40 38.53 -9.50
N ALA A 618 -23.44 39.19 -8.85
CA ALA A 618 -22.04 39.15 -9.29
C ALA A 618 -21.46 37.73 -9.20
N SER A 619 -21.93 36.94 -8.23
CA SER A 619 -21.50 35.55 -8.01
C SER A 619 -21.77 34.65 -9.22
N GLU A 620 -22.92 34.76 -9.89
CA GLU A 620 -23.23 33.92 -11.07
C GLU A 620 -22.38 34.27 -12.28
N VAL A 621 -22.08 35.56 -12.47
CA VAL A 621 -21.17 36.00 -13.54
C VAL A 621 -19.76 35.51 -13.28
N LEU A 622 -19.29 35.59 -12.03
CA LEU A 622 -17.97 35.12 -11.62
C LEU A 622 -17.85 33.59 -11.69
N VAL A 623 -18.85 32.84 -11.20
CA VAL A 623 -18.91 31.38 -11.32
C VAL A 623 -18.87 30.98 -12.79
N ARG A 624 -19.71 31.59 -13.64
CA ARG A 624 -19.67 31.34 -15.09
C ARG A 624 -18.38 31.77 -15.72
N GLN A 625 -17.75 32.85 -15.26
CA GLN A 625 -16.47 33.30 -15.77
C GLN A 625 -15.38 32.28 -15.45
N VAL A 626 -15.32 31.75 -14.23
CA VAL A 626 -14.38 30.69 -13.84
C VAL A 626 -14.67 29.41 -14.63
N THR A 627 -15.93 28.96 -14.70
CA THR A 627 -16.32 27.72 -15.42
C THR A 627 -16.36 27.86 -16.94
N SER A 628 -16.25 29.07 -17.50
CA SER A 628 -16.15 29.29 -18.95
C SER A 628 -14.76 29.72 -19.41
N LYS A 629 -13.92 30.29 -18.54
CA LYS A 629 -12.48 30.51 -18.80
C LYS A 629 -11.69 29.21 -18.78
N THR A 630 -12.29 28.12 -18.31
CA THR A 630 -11.82 26.75 -18.54
C THR A 630 -11.99 26.30 -20.00
N LYS A 631 -12.54 27.14 -20.88
CA LYS A 631 -12.46 26.94 -22.34
C LYS A 631 -11.00 26.95 -22.81
N PRO A 632 -10.70 26.21 -23.88
CA PRO A 632 -9.34 25.84 -24.21
C PRO A 632 -8.33 27.00 -24.32
N LEU A 633 -7.27 26.95 -23.52
CA LEU A 633 -5.97 27.42 -23.98
C LEU A 633 -5.46 26.33 -24.94
N ASN A 634 -5.30 26.66 -26.23
CA ASN A 634 -4.77 25.75 -27.26
C ASN A 634 -5.65 24.57 -27.69
N GLY A 635 -6.98 24.64 -27.54
CA GLY A 635 -7.91 23.63 -28.07
C GLY A 635 -8.24 22.45 -27.14
N VAL A 636 -7.53 22.27 -26.02
CA VAL A 636 -7.89 21.29 -24.97
C VAL A 636 -9.02 21.81 -24.06
N VAL A 637 -10.20 21.21 -24.13
CA VAL A 637 -11.35 21.53 -23.26
C VAL A 637 -11.08 20.98 -21.86
N ARG A 638 -11.19 21.81 -20.81
CA ARG A 638 -11.11 21.32 -19.43
C ARG A 638 -12.46 20.80 -18.98
N ARG A 639 -12.50 19.57 -18.49
CA ARG A 639 -13.72 18.95 -17.94
C ARG A 639 -13.66 19.04 -16.42
N PHE A 640 -14.83 19.12 -15.80
CA PHE A 640 -14.96 18.89 -14.37
C PHE A 640 -15.35 17.44 -14.18
N LEU A 641 -14.58 16.70 -13.40
CA LEU A 641 -14.81 15.29 -13.15
C LEU A 641 -15.12 15.05 -11.68
N LEU A 642 -16.20 14.32 -11.40
CA LEU A 642 -16.55 13.88 -10.06
C LEU A 642 -16.20 12.41 -9.91
N GLN A 643 -15.42 12.09 -8.88
CA GLN A 643 -15.14 10.72 -8.51
C GLN A 643 -16.35 10.09 -7.81
N GLU A 644 -16.79 8.95 -8.31
CA GLU A 644 -17.79 8.11 -7.69
C GLU A 644 -17.15 7.36 -6.49
N TYR A 645 -17.80 7.39 -5.33
CA TYR A 645 -17.17 6.94 -4.09
C TYR A 645 -17.11 5.42 -3.99
N ALA A 646 -18.05 4.71 -4.61
CA ALA A 646 -18.26 3.29 -4.49
C ALA A 646 -17.28 2.47 -5.38
N GLY A 647 -17.26 2.72 -6.68
CA GLY A 647 -16.38 2.09 -7.68
C GLY A 647 -15.16 2.92 -8.08
N GLY A 648 -15.05 4.20 -7.71
CA GLY A 648 -13.85 5.01 -7.95
C GLY A 648 -13.78 5.65 -9.35
N TYR A 649 -14.76 5.35 -10.19
CA TYR A 649 -14.90 5.88 -11.53
C TYR A 649 -15.01 7.40 -11.54
N TRP A 650 -14.37 8.03 -12.51
CA TRP A 650 -14.52 9.46 -12.78
C TRP A 650 -15.67 9.68 -13.74
N THR A 651 -16.57 10.60 -13.39
CA THR A 651 -17.72 10.94 -14.22
C THR A 651 -17.67 12.40 -14.65
N VAL A 652 -18.03 12.69 -15.90
CA VAL A 652 -18.11 14.07 -16.40
C VAL A 652 -19.26 14.77 -15.70
N MET A 653 -18.95 15.87 -15.02
CA MET A 653 -19.94 16.71 -14.37
C MET A 653 -20.72 17.53 -15.40
N THR A 654 -22.02 17.67 -15.17
CA THR A 654 -22.85 18.63 -15.88
C THR A 654 -22.39 20.06 -15.59
N SER A 655 -22.72 21.00 -16.48
CA SER A 655 -22.41 22.43 -16.26
C SER A 655 -22.97 22.93 -14.91
N ALA A 656 -24.16 22.47 -14.51
CA ALA A 656 -24.78 22.88 -13.24
C ALA A 656 -24.02 22.34 -12.03
N GLU A 657 -23.53 21.10 -12.08
CA GLU A 657 -22.68 20.54 -11.01
C GLU A 657 -21.34 21.28 -10.93
N ALA A 658 -20.69 21.57 -12.06
CA ALA A 658 -19.42 22.30 -12.09
C ALA A 658 -19.56 23.73 -11.55
N GLU A 659 -20.64 24.43 -11.91
CA GLU A 659 -21.00 25.73 -11.36
C GLU A 659 -21.27 25.66 -9.85
N ARG A 660 -21.92 24.60 -9.37
CA ARG A 660 -22.16 24.38 -7.93
C ARG A 660 -20.84 24.22 -7.17
N GLU A 661 -19.96 23.34 -7.61
CA GLU A 661 -18.65 23.13 -6.95
C GLU A 661 -17.77 24.38 -7.01
N THR A 662 -17.81 25.13 -8.11
CA THR A 662 -17.12 26.42 -8.23
C THR A 662 -17.66 27.46 -7.24
N ARG A 663 -18.99 27.54 -7.08
CA ARG A 663 -19.63 28.42 -6.10
C ARG A 663 -19.24 28.06 -4.66
N LEU A 664 -19.19 26.76 -4.36
CA LEU A 664 -18.72 26.23 -3.08
C LEU A 664 -17.27 26.65 -2.82
N ALA A 665 -16.38 26.43 -3.78
CA ALA A 665 -14.96 26.78 -3.66
C ALA A 665 -14.73 28.29 -3.48
N LEU A 666 -15.45 29.15 -4.21
CA LEU A 666 -15.41 30.60 -4.01
C LEU A 666 -15.86 30.99 -2.59
N GLY A 667 -16.98 30.42 -2.12
CA GLY A 667 -17.46 30.67 -0.76
C GLY A 667 -16.46 30.24 0.33
N MET A 668 -15.81 29.09 0.15
CA MET A 668 -14.77 28.63 1.08
C MET A 668 -13.52 29.52 1.06
N ALA A 669 -13.14 30.04 -0.11
CA ALA A 669 -12.02 30.96 -0.24
C ALA A 669 -12.31 32.34 0.41
N ASP A 670 -13.56 32.78 0.40
CA ASP A 670 -14.01 34.04 1.00
C ASP A 670 -14.23 33.97 2.51
N ASP A 671 -14.70 32.82 3.02
CA ASP A 671 -15.08 32.63 4.42
C ASP A 671 -14.38 31.41 5.05
N PRO A 672 -13.37 31.62 5.93
CA PRO A 672 -12.68 30.55 6.63
C PRO A 672 -13.62 29.67 7.48
N LEU A 673 -14.69 30.23 8.06
CA LEU A 673 -15.64 29.45 8.86
C LEU A 673 -16.43 28.50 7.95
N LEU A 674 -16.85 28.98 6.78
CA LEU A 674 -17.53 28.15 5.79
C LEU A 674 -16.60 27.04 5.27
N SER A 675 -15.32 27.36 5.03
CA SER A 675 -14.30 26.37 4.67
C SER A 675 -14.18 25.26 5.71
N GLU A 676 -14.06 25.59 7.00
CA GLU A 676 -13.99 24.61 8.10
C GLU A 676 -15.27 23.77 8.21
N LEU A 677 -16.45 24.40 8.06
CA LEU A 677 -17.73 23.68 8.11
C LEU A 677 -17.89 22.68 6.95
N VAL A 678 -17.52 23.09 5.74
CA VAL A 678 -17.57 22.22 4.55
C VAL A 678 -16.59 21.07 4.71
N SER A 679 -15.36 21.35 5.14
CA SER A 679 -14.35 20.32 5.41
C SER A 679 -14.85 19.31 6.44
N TYR A 680 -15.41 19.77 7.57
CA TYR A 680 -16.00 18.90 8.58
C TYR A 680 -17.11 17.99 8.01
N TRP A 681 -18.02 18.54 7.20
CA TRP A 681 -19.09 17.74 6.60
C TRP A 681 -18.60 16.72 5.58
N LYS A 682 -17.56 17.06 4.81
CA LYS A 682 -16.87 16.10 3.93
C LYS A 682 -16.20 14.98 4.73
N GLU A 683 -15.58 15.30 5.88
CA GLU A 683 -15.02 14.29 6.78
C GLU A 683 -16.08 13.34 7.34
N VAL A 684 -17.23 13.88 7.78
CA VAL A 684 -18.38 13.07 8.25
C VAL A 684 -18.86 12.12 7.15
N LEU A 685 -18.94 12.60 5.90
CA LEU A 685 -19.36 11.79 4.77
C LEU A 685 -18.33 10.72 4.41
N ALA A 686 -17.03 11.03 4.47
CA ALA A 686 -15.97 10.05 4.27
C ALA A 686 -15.96 8.99 5.38
N ASP A 687 -16.14 9.36 6.64
CA ASP A 687 -16.26 8.41 7.76
C ASP A 687 -17.49 7.51 7.60
N SER A 688 -18.61 8.06 7.10
CA SER A 688 -19.80 7.26 6.83
C SER A 688 -19.61 6.25 5.70
N ARG A 689 -18.74 6.54 4.73
CA ARG A 689 -18.47 5.67 3.57
C ARG A 689 -17.36 4.65 3.83
N PHE A 690 -16.31 5.06 4.52
CA PHE A 690 -15.05 4.31 4.60
C PHE A 690 -14.63 4.02 6.05
N GLY A 691 -15.21 4.72 7.02
CA GLY A 691 -14.86 4.62 8.43
C GLY A 691 -15.41 3.39 9.13
N ARG A 692 -15.21 3.36 10.44
CA ARG A 692 -15.46 2.15 11.24
C ARG A 692 -16.94 1.72 11.24
N LEU A 693 -17.86 2.66 11.10
CA LEU A 693 -19.29 2.41 11.18
C LEU A 693 -19.96 2.36 9.80
N ARG A 694 -19.19 2.32 8.71
CA ARG A 694 -19.72 2.40 7.33
C ARG A 694 -20.78 1.37 6.99
N ASP A 695 -20.82 0.24 7.71
CA ASP A 695 -21.78 -0.83 7.47
C ASP A 695 -23.13 -0.65 8.19
N THR A 696 -23.23 0.35 9.06
CA THR A 696 -24.48 0.65 9.79
C THR A 696 -25.49 1.38 8.90
N ALA A 697 -26.79 1.20 9.19
CA ALA A 697 -27.85 1.94 8.50
C ALA A 697 -27.71 3.47 8.66
N MET A 698 -27.19 3.94 9.80
CA MET A 698 -26.90 5.35 10.03
C MET A 698 -25.87 5.88 9.03
N SER A 699 -24.78 5.14 8.81
CA SER A 699 -23.70 5.56 7.90
C SER A 699 -24.06 5.38 6.42
N LYS A 700 -24.78 4.32 6.05
CA LYS A 700 -25.19 4.05 4.65
C LYS A 700 -26.31 4.95 4.16
N ILE A 701 -27.32 5.22 5.00
CA ILE A 701 -28.58 5.83 4.55
C ILE A 701 -28.75 7.26 5.08
N TRP A 702 -28.61 7.44 6.40
CA TRP A 702 -29.02 8.68 7.05
C TRP A 702 -27.95 9.76 7.00
N THR A 703 -26.69 9.40 7.25
CA THR A 703 -25.58 10.35 7.25
C THR A 703 -25.43 11.05 5.91
N PRO A 704 -25.40 10.35 4.74
CA PRO A 704 -25.33 11.02 3.45
C PRO A 704 -26.51 11.96 3.20
N LYS A 705 -27.74 11.58 3.59
CA LYS A 705 -28.92 12.44 3.46
C LYS A 705 -28.83 13.71 4.31
N ILE A 706 -28.33 13.59 5.54
CA ILE A 706 -28.14 14.72 6.45
C ILE A 706 -27.06 15.64 5.91
N VAL A 707 -25.89 15.09 5.54
CA VAL A 707 -24.77 15.88 5.00
C VAL A 707 -25.21 16.61 3.73
N ASN A 708 -25.81 15.92 2.77
CA ASN A 708 -26.27 16.56 1.53
C ASN A 708 -27.34 17.62 1.80
N HIS A 709 -28.26 17.41 2.76
CA HIS A 709 -29.22 18.45 3.14
C HIS A 709 -28.53 19.70 3.69
N TRP A 710 -27.53 19.54 4.56
CA TRP A 710 -26.76 20.67 5.10
C TRP A 710 -25.97 21.39 4.02
N MET A 711 -25.24 20.65 3.19
CA MET A 711 -24.45 21.18 2.09
C MET A 711 -25.34 21.91 1.07
N ASP A 712 -26.39 21.27 0.57
CA ASP A 712 -27.17 21.80 -0.56
C ASP A 712 -28.28 22.77 -0.18
N LYS A 713 -28.82 22.69 1.05
CA LYS A 713 -30.01 23.46 1.46
C LYS A 713 -29.77 24.44 2.58
N VAL A 714 -28.76 24.23 3.43
CA VAL A 714 -28.50 25.09 4.59
C VAL A 714 -27.31 26.02 4.35
N LEU A 715 -26.16 25.47 3.96
CA LEU A 715 -24.94 26.25 3.70
C LEU A 715 -25.03 26.99 2.36
N PHE A 716 -25.61 26.34 1.34
CA PHE A 716 -25.76 26.89 -0.01
C PHE A 716 -27.21 26.82 -0.48
N PRO A 717 -28.17 27.49 0.21
CA PRO A 717 -29.57 27.42 -0.17
C PRO A 717 -29.73 27.79 -1.64
N GLU A 718 -30.20 26.83 -2.45
CA GLU A 718 -30.39 27.02 -3.89
C GLU A 718 -31.10 28.35 -4.17
N GLN A 719 -30.58 29.07 -5.15
CA GLN A 719 -31.16 30.29 -5.70
C GLN A 719 -32.63 30.13 -6.12
N GLU A 720 -33.22 28.94 -6.11
CA GLU A 720 -34.66 28.77 -6.27
C GLU A 720 -35.48 29.64 -5.28
N GLN A 721 -34.96 29.87 -4.07
CA GLN A 721 -35.54 30.82 -3.13
C GLN A 721 -35.38 32.26 -3.60
N ASN A 722 -34.22 32.63 -4.14
CA ASN A 722 -33.96 33.97 -4.68
C ASN A 722 -34.70 34.21 -6.00
N ASN A 723 -34.92 33.19 -6.83
CA ASN A 723 -35.76 33.23 -8.01
C ASN A 723 -37.23 33.35 -7.62
N LYS A 724 -37.69 32.69 -6.54
CA LYS A 724 -39.04 32.90 -5.99
C LYS A 724 -39.19 34.29 -5.38
N VAL A 725 -38.16 34.84 -4.73
CA VAL A 725 -38.15 36.20 -4.19
C VAL A 725 -38.08 37.24 -5.31
N GLN A 726 -37.24 37.06 -6.32
CA GLN A 726 -37.12 37.92 -7.50
C GLN A 726 -38.36 37.81 -8.39
N ALA A 727 -38.96 36.63 -8.56
CA ALA A 727 -40.23 36.47 -9.26
C ALA A 727 -41.37 37.13 -8.48
N LYS A 728 -41.41 37.01 -7.15
CA LYS A 728 -42.36 37.77 -6.30
C LYS A 728 -42.09 39.27 -6.32
N ALA A 729 -40.83 39.70 -6.38
CA ALA A 729 -40.44 41.11 -6.46
C ALA A 729 -40.76 41.70 -7.83
N LYS A 730 -40.51 40.98 -8.93
CA LYS A 730 -40.92 41.33 -10.29
C LYS A 730 -42.45 41.32 -10.43
N ALA A 731 -43.14 40.35 -9.83
CA ALA A 731 -44.60 40.33 -9.79
C ALA A 731 -45.17 41.49 -8.96
N LYS A 732 -44.56 41.85 -7.82
CA LYS A 732 -44.93 43.03 -7.03
C LYS A 732 -44.59 44.34 -7.73
N ALA A 733 -43.45 44.43 -8.42
CA ALA A 733 -43.05 45.58 -9.21
C ALA A 733 -44.04 45.79 -10.37
N ASN A 734 -44.38 44.72 -11.10
CA ASN A 734 -45.41 44.78 -12.15
C ASN A 734 -46.80 45.12 -11.58
N HIS A 735 -47.15 44.67 -10.38
CA HIS A 735 -48.38 45.10 -9.71
C HIS A 735 -48.34 46.56 -9.24
N HIS A 736 -47.16 47.10 -8.91
CA HIS A 736 -47.00 48.50 -8.55
C HIS A 736 -46.98 49.44 -9.76
N THR A 737 -46.48 48.99 -10.92
CA THR A 737 -46.58 49.76 -12.18
C THR A 737 -48.03 49.88 -12.66
N THR A 738 -48.91 48.94 -12.31
CA THR A 738 -50.36 49.06 -12.54
C THR A 738 -51.07 49.91 -11.48
N ARG A 739 -50.41 50.28 -10.37
CA ARG A 739 -51.03 51.06 -9.26
C ARG A 739 -50.38 52.41 -8.97
N GLN A 740 -49.29 52.79 -9.64
CA GLN A 740 -48.67 54.11 -9.55
C GLN A 740 -49.25 55.11 -10.56
N ASN A 741 -50.58 55.22 -10.57
CA ASN A 741 -51.26 56.44 -11.00
C ASN A 741 -51.97 57.16 -9.85
N VAL A 742 -51.80 56.73 -8.58
CA VAL A 742 -52.37 57.43 -7.43
C VAL A 742 -51.45 57.39 -6.21
N LEU A 743 -50.93 58.58 -5.90
CA LEU A 743 -50.47 59.10 -4.60
C LEU A 743 -49.08 58.75 -4.05
N SER A 744 -48.56 59.81 -3.42
CA SER A 744 -47.19 60.16 -3.06
C SER A 744 -46.84 59.89 -1.60
N SER A 745 -45.53 59.99 -1.34
CA SER A 745 -44.86 60.36 -0.07
C SER A 745 -45.01 59.46 1.15
N SER A 746 -43.93 58.80 1.56
CA SER A 746 -43.27 59.10 2.85
C SER A 746 -41.98 58.27 3.02
N SER A 747 -40.98 58.94 3.59
CA SER A 747 -39.66 58.46 3.96
C SER A 747 -39.69 57.64 5.24
N SER A 748 -38.99 56.50 5.29
CA SER A 748 -38.50 55.96 6.56
C SER A 748 -37.31 55.01 6.41
N SER A 749 -36.21 55.47 7.01
CA SER A 749 -35.04 54.77 7.56
C SER A 749 -35.16 53.24 7.75
N SER A 750 -34.21 52.51 7.18
CA SER A 750 -33.99 51.06 7.35
C SER A 750 -32.98 50.81 8.48
N MET A 751 -33.43 50.14 9.54
CA MET A 751 -32.60 49.59 10.62
C MET A 751 -32.33 48.11 10.33
N MET A 752 -31.07 47.73 10.12
CA MET A 752 -30.67 46.32 10.04
C MET A 752 -30.92 45.62 11.38
N ARG A 753 -31.83 44.64 11.40
CA ARG A 753 -31.94 43.66 12.49
C ARG A 753 -31.25 42.36 12.07
N SER A 754 -30.20 42.03 12.80
CA SER A 754 -29.55 40.72 12.79
C SER A 754 -30.60 39.64 13.13
N ARG A 755 -30.76 38.64 12.25
CA ARG A 755 -31.66 37.50 12.46
C ARG A 755 -30.92 36.38 13.16
N THR A 756 -31.22 36.18 14.43
CA THR A 756 -30.87 34.97 15.18
C THR A 756 -31.71 33.81 14.66
N PHE A 757 -31.05 32.74 14.20
CA PHE A 757 -31.71 31.52 13.73
C PHE A 757 -32.32 30.74 14.92
N LEU A 758 -33.65 30.58 14.91
CA LEU A 758 -34.37 29.67 15.79
C LEU A 758 -34.70 28.39 15.01
N VAL A 759 -34.04 27.30 15.38
CA VAL A 759 -34.28 25.96 14.87
C VAL A 759 -35.63 25.46 15.40
N GLN A 760 -36.56 25.11 14.51
CA GLN A 760 -37.82 24.45 14.88
C GLN A 760 -37.64 22.92 14.93
N PRO A 761 -38.36 22.21 15.82
CA PRO A 761 -38.28 20.76 15.94
C PRO A 761 -39.03 20.05 14.81
N PHE A 762 -38.45 18.95 14.32
CA PHE A 762 -39.03 18.08 13.30
C PHE A 762 -40.30 17.37 13.81
N SER A 763 -41.38 17.47 13.04
CA SER A 763 -42.57 16.63 13.19
C SER A 763 -42.37 15.26 12.50
N SER A 764 -42.83 14.20 13.16
CA SER A 764 -42.71 12.79 12.79
C SER A 764 -43.27 12.45 11.40
N VAL A 765 -42.49 11.71 10.61
CA VAL A 765 -42.91 11.10 9.34
C VAL A 765 -43.36 9.65 9.59
N THR A 766 -44.60 9.34 9.26
CA THR A 766 -45.16 7.98 9.24
C THR A 766 -44.81 7.30 7.92
N ALA A 767 -44.13 6.15 7.99
CA ALA A 767 -43.76 5.35 6.82
C ALA A 767 -44.92 4.43 6.39
N SER A 768 -45.34 4.51 5.12
CA SER A 768 -46.19 3.50 4.50
C SER A 768 -45.33 2.40 3.88
N LYS A 769 -45.58 1.15 4.27
CA LYS A 769 -45.07 -0.05 3.60
C LYS A 769 -45.80 -0.23 2.26
N SER A 770 -45.06 -0.33 1.15
CA SER A 770 -45.50 -1.02 -0.06
C SER A 770 -44.54 -2.19 -0.33
N SER A 771 -45.11 -3.33 -0.73
CA SER A 771 -44.44 -4.63 -0.74
C SER A 771 -43.75 -4.95 -2.07
N PHE A 772 -42.54 -5.44 -1.89
CA PHE A 772 -41.56 -6.05 -2.79
C PHE A 772 -42.04 -7.36 -3.44
N ARG A 773 -42.79 -7.32 -4.55
CA ARG A 773 -42.95 -8.49 -5.44
C ARG A 773 -43.42 -8.06 -6.82
N GLU A 774 -42.81 -8.66 -7.85
CA GLU A 774 -43.06 -8.52 -9.30
C GLU A 774 -42.11 -7.58 -10.09
N HIS A 775 -40.81 -7.91 -10.13
CA HIS A 775 -40.04 -7.97 -11.40
C HIS A 775 -38.66 -8.60 -11.16
N LEU A 776 -38.58 -9.91 -11.34
CA LEU A 776 -37.33 -10.65 -11.49
C LEU A 776 -37.63 -11.84 -12.41
N GLN A 777 -37.49 -11.62 -13.71
CA GLN A 777 -37.27 -12.64 -14.73
C GLN A 777 -36.95 -11.94 -16.05
N GLU A 778 -35.66 -11.67 -16.27
CA GLU A 778 -34.97 -11.92 -17.55
C GLU A 778 -33.47 -11.63 -17.34
N LEU A 779 -32.71 -12.70 -17.22
CA LEU A 779 -31.28 -12.73 -17.51
C LEU A 779 -31.14 -12.55 -19.02
N THR A 780 -30.23 -11.68 -19.47
CA THR A 780 -29.58 -11.88 -20.77
C THR A 780 -28.07 -11.71 -20.61
N ARG A 781 -27.36 -12.67 -21.22
CA ARG A 781 -25.94 -13.00 -21.07
C ARG A 781 -25.07 -12.26 -22.10
N ASP A 782 -25.58 -11.17 -22.69
CA ASP A 782 -25.18 -10.77 -24.05
C ASP A 782 -24.62 -9.33 -24.14
N VAL A 783 -24.01 -8.83 -23.07
CA VAL A 783 -23.49 -7.45 -23.01
C VAL A 783 -21.98 -7.44 -22.76
N ILE A 784 -21.22 -6.84 -23.68
CA ILE A 784 -19.75 -6.71 -23.59
C ILE A 784 -19.38 -5.23 -23.62
N THR A 785 -18.45 -4.81 -22.75
CA THR A 785 -17.94 -3.43 -22.71
C THR A 785 -16.60 -3.39 -23.42
N LEU A 786 -16.49 -2.55 -24.46
CA LEU A 786 -15.24 -2.34 -25.21
C LEU A 786 -14.66 -0.94 -24.91
N LYS A 787 -13.33 -0.83 -24.88
CA LYS A 787 -12.56 0.40 -24.68
C LYS A 787 -11.59 0.61 -25.84
N VAL A 788 -11.21 1.88 -26.06
CA VAL A 788 -9.99 2.17 -26.84
C VAL A 788 -8.82 1.49 -26.14
N ASP A 789 -7.95 0.89 -26.94
CA ASP A 789 -6.85 0.00 -26.58
C ASP A 789 -7.19 -1.46 -26.25
N ASP A 790 -8.46 -1.86 -26.16
CA ASP A 790 -8.80 -3.27 -26.03
C ASP A 790 -8.39 -4.04 -27.30
N ILE A 791 -7.87 -5.25 -27.11
CA ILE A 791 -7.55 -6.18 -28.19
C ILE A 791 -8.79 -7.02 -28.49
N ILE A 792 -9.21 -7.01 -29.75
CA ILE A 792 -10.29 -7.82 -30.27
C ILE A 792 -9.74 -8.82 -31.30
N VAL A 793 -10.42 -9.95 -31.41
CA VAL A 793 -10.12 -10.96 -32.42
C VAL A 793 -11.05 -10.76 -33.61
N LEU A 794 -10.46 -10.57 -34.79
CA LEU A 794 -11.19 -10.45 -36.06
C LEU A 794 -11.11 -11.78 -36.79
N VAL A 795 -12.27 -12.41 -37.01
CA VAL A 795 -12.39 -13.63 -37.82
C VAL A 795 -12.92 -13.23 -39.19
N LYS A 796 -12.11 -13.45 -40.23
CA LYS A 796 -12.52 -13.19 -41.62
C LYS A 796 -13.24 -14.43 -42.16
N GLY A 797 -14.56 -14.34 -42.29
CA GLY A 797 -15.35 -15.40 -42.91
C GLY A 797 -15.26 -15.31 -44.43
N THR A 798 -14.51 -16.20 -45.07
CA THR A 798 -14.62 -16.45 -46.51
C THR A 798 -14.95 -17.91 -46.74
N SER A 799 -15.90 -18.19 -47.64
CA SER A 799 -16.52 -19.50 -47.79
C SER A 799 -15.60 -20.62 -48.28
N GLN A 800 -14.31 -20.37 -48.59
CA GLN A 800 -13.43 -21.38 -49.20
C GLN A 800 -11.93 -21.34 -48.81
N GLU A 801 -11.45 -20.57 -47.82
CA GLU A 801 -10.05 -20.66 -47.35
C GLU A 801 -9.94 -20.50 -45.82
N GLU A 802 -8.87 -21.06 -45.24
CA GLU A 802 -8.57 -21.12 -43.80
C GLU A 802 -8.91 -19.82 -43.05
N GLU A 803 -9.59 -19.95 -41.91
CA GLU A 803 -9.94 -18.83 -41.02
C GLU A 803 -8.68 -18.13 -40.51
N ALA A 804 -8.24 -17.10 -41.24
CA ALA A 804 -7.17 -16.23 -40.78
C ALA A 804 -7.69 -15.38 -39.61
N THR A 805 -7.41 -15.83 -38.39
CA THR A 805 -7.67 -15.08 -37.16
C THR A 805 -6.61 -14.01 -36.99
N ARG A 806 -7.01 -12.74 -36.81
CA ARG A 806 -6.08 -11.64 -36.55
C ARG A 806 -6.48 -10.81 -35.34
N TYR A 807 -5.50 -10.39 -34.56
CA TYR A 807 -5.70 -9.51 -33.40
C TYR A 807 -5.65 -8.05 -33.83
N ALA A 808 -6.63 -7.27 -33.40
CA ALA A 808 -6.67 -5.83 -33.65
C ALA A 808 -6.95 -5.06 -32.36
N LYS A 809 -6.27 -3.93 -32.20
CA LYS A 809 -6.48 -2.98 -31.12
C LYS A 809 -7.53 -1.95 -31.53
N ILE A 810 -8.48 -1.64 -30.66
CA ILE A 810 -9.45 -0.55 -30.89
C ILE A 810 -8.72 0.78 -30.78
N VAL A 811 -8.59 1.52 -31.87
CA VAL A 811 -7.90 2.83 -31.90
C VAL A 811 -8.88 3.96 -31.63
N GLN A 812 -10.11 3.84 -32.11
CA GLN A 812 -11.13 4.86 -31.95
C GLN A 812 -12.51 4.24 -32.09
N ILE A 813 -13.49 4.79 -31.39
CA ILE A 813 -14.90 4.47 -31.59
C ILE A 813 -15.46 5.55 -32.51
N ALA A 814 -15.57 5.25 -33.80
CA ALA A 814 -15.84 6.25 -34.84
C ALA A 814 -17.31 6.69 -34.87
N THR A 815 -18.26 5.76 -34.73
CA THR A 815 -19.71 6.04 -34.68
C THR A 815 -20.49 4.94 -33.95
N SER A 816 -21.82 5.10 -33.85
CA SER A 816 -22.78 4.11 -33.32
C SER A 816 -22.76 2.74 -34.00
N LYS A 817 -21.96 2.56 -35.05
CA LYS A 817 -21.87 1.29 -35.78
C LYS A 817 -20.46 0.95 -36.21
N LYS A 818 -19.47 1.81 -35.95
CA LYS A 818 -18.12 1.64 -36.48
C LYS A 818 -17.06 1.79 -35.40
N LEU A 819 -16.22 0.78 -35.25
CA LEU A 819 -14.95 0.89 -34.54
C LEU A 819 -13.85 1.12 -35.57
N LEU A 820 -12.91 2.00 -35.27
CA LEU A 820 -11.65 2.08 -35.98
C LEU A 820 -10.66 1.20 -35.22
N VAL A 821 -10.17 0.16 -35.88
CA VAL A 821 -9.28 -0.85 -35.29
C VAL A 821 -8.00 -0.90 -36.09
N ARG A 822 -6.91 -1.30 -35.44
CA ARG A 822 -5.59 -1.43 -36.07
C ARG A 822 -5.04 -2.78 -35.69
N TYR A 823 -4.56 -3.57 -36.64
CA TYR A 823 -3.93 -4.84 -36.31
C TYR A 823 -2.73 -4.60 -35.36
N VAL A 824 -2.48 -5.52 -34.44
CA VAL A 824 -1.39 -5.36 -33.46
C VAL A 824 -0.02 -5.24 -34.15
N ASP A 825 0.13 -5.85 -35.32
CA ASP A 825 1.33 -5.88 -36.18
C ASP A 825 1.32 -4.80 -37.30
N SER A 826 0.33 -3.91 -37.34
CA SER A 826 0.19 -2.90 -38.41
C SER A 826 0.03 -1.49 -37.87
N TYR A 827 0.47 -0.51 -38.66
CA TYR A 827 0.28 0.92 -38.36
C TYR A 827 -1.05 1.47 -38.90
N ASP A 828 -1.67 0.79 -39.88
CA ASP A 828 -2.85 1.28 -40.57
C ASP A 828 -4.13 0.89 -39.81
N ALA A 829 -4.93 1.90 -39.46
CA ALA A 829 -6.23 1.70 -38.83
C ALA A 829 -7.34 1.63 -39.89
N PHE A 830 -8.27 0.69 -39.74
CA PHE A 830 -9.39 0.49 -40.66
C PHE A 830 -10.71 0.38 -39.89
N PRO A 831 -11.83 0.82 -40.47
CA PRO A 831 -13.13 0.76 -39.81
C PRO A 831 -13.73 -0.65 -39.92
N ILE A 832 -14.22 -1.19 -38.80
CA ILE A 832 -15.09 -2.36 -38.77
C ILE A 832 -16.50 -1.93 -38.37
N SER A 833 -17.52 -2.50 -39.00
CA SER A 833 -18.90 -2.27 -38.63
C SER A 833 -19.38 -3.35 -37.64
N ILE A 834 -19.98 -2.94 -36.53
CA ILE A 834 -20.60 -3.86 -35.56
C ILE A 834 -22.05 -3.44 -35.38
N ASP A 835 -22.97 -4.34 -35.71
CA ASP A 835 -24.39 -4.14 -35.44
C ASP A 835 -24.69 -4.34 -33.94
N GLY A 836 -25.59 -3.53 -33.39
CA GLY A 836 -25.99 -3.61 -31.97
C GLY A 836 -25.24 -2.65 -31.02
N ILE A 837 -24.33 -1.82 -31.52
CA ILE A 837 -23.73 -0.75 -30.71
C ILE A 837 -24.79 0.33 -30.42
N GLN A 838 -25.17 0.49 -29.15
CA GLN A 838 -25.98 1.64 -28.70
C GLN A 838 -25.07 2.65 -27.99
N PRO A 839 -24.62 3.71 -28.68
CA PRO A 839 -23.89 4.77 -28.00
C PRO A 839 -24.86 5.61 -27.17
N HIS A 840 -24.53 5.86 -25.92
CA HIS A 840 -25.05 7.04 -25.23
C HIS A 840 -24.29 8.27 -25.77
N VAL A 841 -24.82 8.83 -26.87
CA VAL A 841 -24.18 9.92 -27.63
C VAL A 841 -24.21 11.24 -26.85
N PRO A 842 -23.18 12.10 -27.01
CA PRO A 842 -21.99 11.97 -27.88
C PRO A 842 -20.72 11.51 -27.16
N ILE A 843 -19.88 10.74 -27.87
CA ILE A 843 -18.69 10.05 -27.37
C ILE A 843 -17.40 10.86 -27.70
N GLN A 844 -16.48 10.97 -26.75
CA GLN A 844 -15.13 11.55 -26.85
C GLN A 844 -14.02 10.47 -26.63
N GLN A 845 -12.76 10.83 -26.89
CA GLN A 845 -11.60 9.96 -26.65
C GLN A 845 -11.54 9.56 -25.17
N GLY A 846 -11.47 8.25 -24.88
CA GLY A 846 -11.46 7.69 -23.52
C GLY A 846 -12.80 7.16 -23.00
N ASP A 847 -13.88 7.27 -23.79
CA ASP A 847 -15.21 6.77 -23.41
C ASP A 847 -15.34 5.24 -23.62
N ARG A 848 -16.11 4.58 -22.74
CA ARG A 848 -16.44 3.14 -22.83
C ARG A 848 -17.74 2.95 -23.60
N VAL A 849 -17.86 1.89 -24.40
CA VAL A 849 -19.08 1.59 -25.16
C VAL A 849 -19.62 0.21 -24.79
N ILE A 850 -20.93 0.17 -24.55
CA ILE A 850 -21.68 -1.05 -24.30
C ILE A 850 -22.12 -1.62 -25.64
N VAL A 851 -21.70 -2.85 -25.93
CA VAL A 851 -22.11 -3.61 -27.11
C VAL A 851 -23.08 -4.69 -26.68
N THR A 852 -24.30 -4.64 -27.20
CA THR A 852 -25.27 -5.73 -27.03
C THR A 852 -25.15 -6.64 -28.24
N ILE A 853 -24.74 -7.89 -28.02
CA ILE A 853 -24.68 -8.88 -29.09
C ILE A 853 -26.09 -9.49 -29.22
N PRO A 854 -26.71 -9.50 -30.41
CA PRO A 854 -27.97 -10.19 -30.59
C PRO A 854 -27.77 -11.69 -30.30
N PRO A 855 -28.72 -12.36 -29.64
CA PRO A 855 -28.59 -13.80 -29.36
C PRO A 855 -28.36 -14.54 -30.67
N MET A 856 -27.26 -15.29 -30.76
CA MET A 856 -27.07 -16.25 -31.84
C MET A 856 -28.20 -17.27 -31.73
N MET A 857 -29.10 -17.29 -32.73
CA MET A 857 -30.03 -18.40 -32.90
C MET A 857 -29.20 -19.62 -33.29
N ILE A 858 -28.77 -20.39 -32.30
CA ILE A 858 -28.41 -21.79 -32.53
C ILE A 858 -29.74 -22.53 -32.59
N ASP A 859 -30.23 -22.75 -33.81
CA ASP A 859 -31.43 -23.54 -34.05
C ASP A 859 -31.08 -25.02 -33.87
N GLU A 860 -31.03 -25.48 -32.61
CA GLU A 860 -31.01 -26.90 -32.28
C GLU A 860 -32.42 -27.46 -32.46
N ASN A 861 -32.79 -27.72 -33.71
CA ASN A 861 -33.75 -28.71 -34.22
C ASN A 861 -34.53 -28.15 -35.43
N ASP A 862 -34.00 -28.34 -36.64
CA ASP A 862 -34.89 -28.55 -37.77
C ASP A 862 -34.31 -29.54 -38.79
N THR A 863 -34.69 -30.80 -38.62
CA THR A 863 -34.67 -31.80 -39.70
C THR A 863 -35.98 -31.68 -40.46
N THR A 864 -36.05 -30.99 -41.61
CA THR A 864 -36.62 -31.52 -42.86
C THR A 864 -36.55 -30.51 -44.01
N GLU A 865 -36.50 -31.08 -45.21
CA GLU A 865 -36.64 -30.48 -46.54
C GLU A 865 -37.65 -29.34 -46.61
N GLN A 866 -37.19 -28.14 -46.99
CA GLN A 866 -37.74 -27.29 -48.07
C GLN A 866 -37.21 -25.87 -47.94
N GLN A 867 -36.21 -25.52 -48.77
CA GLN A 867 -36.09 -24.18 -49.39
C GLN A 867 -34.99 -24.22 -50.46
N GLN A 868 -35.31 -24.85 -51.60
CA GLN A 868 -34.77 -24.43 -52.89
C GLN A 868 -35.78 -23.45 -53.49
N GLN A 869 -35.51 -22.15 -53.38
CA GLN A 869 -35.90 -21.06 -54.29
C GLN A 869 -35.88 -19.75 -53.51
N GLU A 870 -34.75 -19.05 -53.58
CA GLU A 870 -34.63 -17.59 -53.73
C GLU A 870 -33.14 -17.21 -53.58
N GLU A 871 -32.34 -17.58 -54.59
CA GLU A 871 -31.04 -16.96 -54.85
C GLU A 871 -31.04 -16.49 -56.31
N GLU A 872 -31.39 -15.23 -56.53
CA GLU A 872 -30.91 -14.44 -57.66
C GLU A 872 -31.01 -12.95 -57.29
N GLU A 873 -29.91 -12.23 -57.50
CA GLU A 873 -29.68 -10.77 -57.36
C GLU A 873 -29.32 -10.21 -55.96
N GLN A 874 -28.02 -10.22 -55.63
CA GLN A 874 -27.23 -8.99 -55.41
C GLN A 874 -25.76 -9.32 -55.10
N GLU A 875 -24.89 -9.13 -56.09
CA GLU A 875 -23.44 -9.12 -55.93
C GLU A 875 -23.02 -7.72 -55.44
N GLN A 876 -22.74 -7.60 -54.14
CA GLN A 876 -21.95 -6.50 -53.57
C GLN A 876 -20.79 -7.11 -52.79
N ASP A 877 -19.57 -6.86 -53.26
CA ASP A 877 -18.32 -7.18 -52.56
C ASP A 877 -18.25 -6.43 -51.21
N GLY A 878 -18.82 -7.05 -50.18
CA GLY A 878 -18.68 -6.65 -48.79
C GLY A 878 -18.02 -7.77 -48.02
N VAL A 879 -16.76 -7.59 -47.60
CA VAL A 879 -16.12 -8.52 -46.66
C VAL A 879 -16.84 -8.39 -45.32
N VAL A 880 -17.57 -9.43 -44.92
CA VAL A 880 -18.26 -9.50 -43.63
C VAL A 880 -17.29 -10.08 -42.61
N TYR A 881 -16.99 -9.32 -41.56
CA TYR A 881 -16.18 -9.79 -40.44
C TYR A 881 -17.09 -10.27 -39.32
N GLY A 882 -16.87 -11.50 -38.85
CA GLY A 882 -17.43 -11.99 -37.61
C GLY A 882 -16.54 -11.58 -36.44
N VAL A 883 -17.12 -11.00 -35.38
CA VAL A 883 -16.40 -10.78 -34.12
C VAL A 883 -16.70 -11.95 -33.21
N VAL A 884 -15.72 -12.84 -33.02
CA VAL A 884 -15.83 -13.96 -32.07
C VAL A 884 -15.00 -13.61 -30.84
N LEU A 885 -15.65 -13.49 -29.69
CA LEU A 885 -14.98 -13.27 -28.40
C LEU A 885 -14.71 -14.63 -27.75
N MET A 886 -13.54 -15.20 -28.04
CA MET A 886 -13.03 -16.34 -27.28
C MET A 886 -12.29 -15.84 -26.04
N MET A 887 -12.81 -16.21 -24.86
CA MET A 887 -12.08 -16.05 -23.60
C MET A 887 -11.24 -17.31 -23.38
N TYR A 888 -9.96 -17.27 -23.76
CA TYR A 888 -8.93 -18.21 -23.31
C TYR A 888 -7.64 -17.46 -22.97
N PRO A 889 -6.85 -17.96 -22.00
CA PRO A 889 -5.66 -17.29 -21.49
C PRO A 889 -4.59 -17.32 -22.58
N THR A 890 -4.03 -16.16 -22.92
CA THR A 890 -3.01 -16.04 -23.96
C THR A 890 -1.62 -16.18 -23.33
N GLY A 891 -0.93 -17.26 -23.69
CA GLY A 891 0.52 -17.30 -23.76
C GLY A 891 0.90 -17.22 -25.24
N ASP A 892 1.95 -16.47 -25.57
CA ASP A 892 2.40 -16.24 -26.93
C ASP A 892 2.93 -17.53 -27.59
N ALA A 893 2.56 -17.73 -28.85
CA ALA A 893 3.21 -18.68 -29.76
C ALA A 893 4.06 -17.86 -30.75
N ASP A 894 5.38 -18.03 -30.67
CA ASP A 894 6.33 -17.42 -31.61
C ASP A 894 6.18 -18.02 -33.01
N VAL A 895 5.88 -17.17 -33.99
CA VAL A 895 6.07 -17.47 -35.42
C VAL A 895 7.39 -16.84 -35.86
N LEU A 896 8.44 -17.65 -35.88
CA LEU A 896 9.72 -17.28 -36.51
C LEU A 896 9.55 -17.34 -38.04
N ILE A 897 9.52 -16.17 -38.68
CA ILE A 897 9.72 -16.05 -40.13
C ILE A 897 11.22 -15.92 -40.36
N ASP A 898 11.85 -17.02 -40.76
CA ASP A 898 13.23 -17.03 -41.22
C ASP A 898 13.28 -16.52 -42.67
N ASN A 899 14.18 -15.58 -42.93
CA ASN A 899 14.22 -14.81 -44.16
C ASN A 899 15.47 -15.18 -44.96
N ASP A 900 15.58 -16.46 -45.32
CA ASP A 900 16.68 -16.96 -46.15
C ASP A 900 16.15 -17.38 -47.52
N GLY A 901 16.40 -16.52 -48.50
CA GLY A 901 16.12 -16.81 -49.88
C GLY A 901 17.00 -17.93 -50.41
N THR A 902 16.39 -19.05 -50.82
CA THR A 902 16.84 -19.83 -51.98
C THR A 902 15.66 -20.58 -52.60
N THR A 903 15.57 -20.50 -53.92
CA THR A 903 14.67 -21.24 -54.80
C THR A 903 15.03 -22.72 -54.87
N THR A 904 14.06 -23.64 -54.78
CA THR A 904 13.94 -24.84 -55.64
C THR A 904 12.58 -25.53 -55.52
N ASP A 905 12.23 -26.20 -56.62
CA ASP A 905 11.01 -26.89 -57.03
C ASP A 905 10.35 -27.94 -56.12
N ASP A 906 9.03 -28.04 -56.32
CA ASP A 906 8.11 -29.19 -56.38
C ASP A 906 8.24 -30.44 -55.48
N SER A 907 7.07 -30.75 -54.90
CA SER A 907 6.48 -32.07 -54.64
C SER A 907 7.04 -32.92 -53.48
N THR A 908 6.23 -33.12 -52.43
CA THR A 908 5.44 -34.36 -52.22
C THR A 908 4.77 -34.33 -50.84
N ILE A 909 3.52 -34.79 -50.81
CA ILE A 909 2.71 -35.04 -49.62
C ILE A 909 3.10 -36.40 -49.04
N GLU A 910 3.43 -36.46 -47.75
CA GLU A 910 3.20 -37.64 -46.93
C GLU A 910 2.61 -37.27 -45.56
N THR A 911 1.49 -37.90 -45.27
CA THR A 911 0.70 -37.86 -44.05
C THR A 911 1.37 -38.64 -42.90
N VAL A 912 1.01 -38.31 -41.65
CA VAL A 912 0.66 -39.20 -40.51
C VAL A 912 1.29 -38.78 -39.16
N THR A 913 0.41 -38.25 -38.30
CA THR A 913 0.10 -38.61 -36.90
C THR A 913 1.20 -39.20 -35.98
N VAL A 914 1.50 -38.54 -34.84
CA VAL A 914 1.85 -39.16 -33.51
C VAL A 914 1.62 -38.12 -32.39
N SER A 915 0.64 -38.29 -31.49
CA SER A 915 0.69 -38.87 -30.12
C SER A 915 1.71 -38.22 -29.16
N LEU A 916 1.19 -37.55 -28.12
CA LEU A 916 1.93 -37.06 -26.96
C LEU A 916 2.27 -38.21 -26.02
N ASP A 917 3.57 -38.43 -25.77
CA ASP A 917 4.06 -38.90 -24.47
C ASP A 917 5.53 -38.50 -24.27
N SER A 918 5.77 -37.85 -23.14
CA SER A 918 7.02 -37.64 -22.38
C SER A 918 8.37 -37.91 -23.06
N MET A 919 9.27 -36.90 -23.05
CA MET A 919 10.71 -37.17 -23.16
C MET A 919 11.57 -36.19 -22.32
N TYR A 920 12.28 -36.79 -21.36
CA TYR A 920 13.49 -36.28 -20.72
C TYR A 920 14.58 -36.06 -21.78
N LEU A 921 15.38 -35.00 -21.64
CA LEU A 921 16.63 -34.83 -22.40
C LEU A 921 17.82 -35.11 -21.49
N GLU A 922 18.49 -36.24 -21.73
CA GLU A 922 19.88 -36.48 -21.37
C GLU A 922 20.79 -35.59 -22.23
N TRP A 923 21.82 -35.00 -21.60
CA TRP A 923 22.88 -34.27 -22.28
C TRP A 923 24.18 -35.08 -22.22
N ASP A 924 24.77 -35.27 -23.39
CA ASP A 924 25.97 -36.07 -23.64
C ASP A 924 27.24 -35.26 -23.34
N GLU A 925 28.16 -35.87 -22.58
CA GLU A 925 29.47 -35.33 -22.24
C GLU A 925 30.49 -35.70 -23.32
N GLU A 926 31.19 -34.75 -23.95
CA GLU A 926 32.61 -34.93 -24.28
C GLU A 926 33.33 -33.63 -24.73
N VAL A 927 34.60 -33.50 -24.28
CA VAL A 927 35.70 -32.58 -24.68
C VAL A 927 35.94 -31.26 -23.86
N MET A 928 36.58 -31.43 -22.68
CA MET A 928 37.79 -30.75 -22.07
C MET A 928 38.20 -29.26 -22.38
N PRO A 929 39.01 -28.56 -21.52
CA PRO A 929 39.43 -28.82 -20.12
C PRO A 929 39.41 -27.60 -19.15
N GLU A 930 39.42 -27.92 -17.85
CA GLU A 930 39.96 -27.18 -16.69
C GLU A 930 39.59 -25.69 -16.48
N TYR A 931 38.59 -25.41 -15.63
CA TYR A 931 38.70 -24.36 -14.59
C TYR A 931 37.89 -24.72 -13.35
N ARG A 932 38.46 -24.38 -12.18
CA ARG A 932 38.05 -24.72 -10.81
C ARG A 932 36.57 -24.45 -10.52
N LEU A 933 35.92 -25.45 -9.92
CA LEU A 933 34.62 -25.36 -9.26
C LEU A 933 34.70 -24.40 -8.06
N ASP A 934 33.98 -23.29 -8.14
CA ASP A 934 33.54 -22.49 -6.99
C ASP A 934 32.03 -22.26 -7.14
N TRP A 935 31.25 -23.05 -6.39
CA TRP A 935 29.80 -23.15 -6.50
C TRP A 935 29.17 -22.25 -5.44
N ARG A 936 28.93 -20.97 -5.80
CA ARG A 936 28.06 -20.01 -5.07
C ARG A 936 27.91 -18.71 -5.88
N ARG A 937 27.12 -18.75 -6.95
CA ARG A 937 26.58 -17.55 -7.62
C ARG A 937 25.21 -17.88 -8.21
N ASN A 938 24.18 -17.34 -7.57
CA ASN A 938 22.89 -17.02 -8.19
C ASN A 938 22.35 -15.81 -7.44
N HIS A 939 22.89 -14.63 -7.74
CA HIS A 939 22.32 -13.35 -7.30
C HIS A 939 22.15 -12.45 -8.51
N TYR A 940 20.97 -11.86 -8.56
CA TYR A 940 20.29 -11.25 -9.68
C TYR A 940 21.10 -10.20 -10.45
N ASP A 941 21.15 -10.37 -11.77
CA ASP A 941 21.37 -9.29 -12.71
C ASP A 941 20.00 -8.65 -13.05
N TYR A 942 19.62 -7.62 -12.29
CA TYR A 942 18.42 -6.82 -12.55
C TYR A 942 18.59 -5.83 -13.73
N SER A 943 19.78 -5.76 -14.36
CA SER A 943 20.00 -4.86 -15.49
C SER A 943 19.49 -5.40 -16.83
N ASN A 944 19.03 -6.65 -16.87
CA ASN A 944 18.60 -7.32 -18.10
C ASN A 944 17.10 -7.66 -18.19
N ARG A 945 16.26 -7.19 -17.27
CA ARG A 945 14.82 -7.10 -17.53
C ARG A 945 14.55 -5.87 -18.41
N ARG A 946 14.97 -5.93 -19.66
CA ARG A 946 14.22 -5.24 -20.71
C ARG A 946 12.90 -5.97 -20.82
N TYR A 947 11.85 -5.37 -20.26
CA TYR A 947 10.49 -5.68 -20.69
C TYR A 947 10.42 -5.25 -22.16
N ASN A 948 10.77 -6.17 -23.06
CA ASN A 948 10.41 -6.02 -24.47
C ASN A 948 8.93 -6.39 -24.54
N TYR A 949 8.09 -5.35 -24.49
CA TYR A 949 6.72 -5.38 -24.99
C TYR A 949 6.69 -5.18 -26.50
#